data_AF-A0A7J9HT40-F1
#
_entry.id   AF-A0A7J9HT40-F1
#
_cell.length_a   1.000
_cell.length_b   1.000
_cell.length_c   1.000
_cell.angle_alpha   90.00
_cell.angle_beta   90.00
_cell.angle_gamma   90.00
#
_symmetry.space_group_name_H-M   'P 1'
#
loop_
_entity.id
_entity.type
_entity.pdbx_description
1 polymer ?
#
loop_
_entity_poly.entity_id
_entity_poly.type
_entity_poly.pdbx_seq_one_letter_code
_entity_poly.pdbx_strand_id
1 'polypeptide(L)'
;MVTGNLFHSKKNSWPPEEYVSRNTLQLFNFDSAAPPKQAWRRRLNSHANILKEFSVTFMEAIQMVRLGIRLWSYVREEASHGRKAPIDPFTRESCKPSASQGVPLGGMGSGSISRGFRGEFRQWQIIPGTCNISPVMANQFSVKLCPSTYLLIFISRDGGNKKYASVLAPGQHEGLGKTSDEGISSWGWNLNGQHSTYHALFPRAWTIYDGEPDPDLKVSCRQISPFVPHDYRDSSLPTAVFVYTLVNTGKERAKVSLLFTWANSIGGISHLSGDHVNEPFMLVSLVTAKGNPPVTFAVAASETQNVNVTVLPCFGLTEGSFITARKMWGKMMQDGQFDRENFNIGPSMPSSPGETLCAAVSASAWVEPHGKCTIAFALAWSSPKIKFSKGSSYHRRYTKFYGTSERAAVDLVHDALTNYKHWEEEIEKWQSPILEDIRLPEWYKFTLFNELYFLVAGGTVWIGTHTRCPSLVYWQKPIPTPWSVKVANLFKHLADSSSPSADVKSDQDPPIKVESKNIKVTEAEMNCRHSTGFEHTSTSGCNSSTGVGLKQNGSSTIPRKKRSSKHFSHHLKTEDQLDGNEDVGRFLYLEGVEYIMWCTYDVHFYASFALLELFPKIELNIQRDFAKAVLSEDGRKVKFLAEGNYGIRKVRGAVPHDLGTHDPWNEMNAYNIHDTSKWKDLNSKFVLQVYRDFSATGDMAFGIEVWPAVRTAMEYMEQFDRDDDGLIENDGFPDQTYDAWTVHGVSAYCGCLWLAALQAAAAMAQRLGDKFFAETCKTKFFSAKSAFEKKLWNGSYFNYDSGSSSNSKSIQADQLAGQWYTSSSGLGPIFDEFKTRSSLQKIFDFNVMKVKGGRMGAVNGMHPNGKVDESCMQSREVWTGVTYAVAANMLLAGMEEEAFTTAEGIFIAGWSEEGFGYWFQTPEGWTTNGHYRSLIYMRPLAIWSMQWVLSPPKAIIEAPKINMMDRIVISPATFSLSLPETRVRKIANKTACFGNSSLQCEGEAVLTAQGYNMQKMNIVILRADILSEFREVVLIRWEPPMMDIENVRVAKLVEFKRIDKSTISKSAYYILEIPHERTSTVFQLGEEYSNYKLAKMKIRSVPKRYFIKATTIEEAKDLERLAIVELICNIPVLVNSRLWRVVSKYSVWRSSIRPSTSFCV
;
A
#
# COMPACT_ATOMS: atom_id res chain seq x y z
N MET A 1 -24.30 25.64 -29.73
CA MET A 1 -25.05 25.12 -28.56
C MET A 1 -25.71 23.82 -28.94
N VAL A 2 -25.13 22.69 -28.56
CA VAL A 2 -25.83 21.41 -28.39
C VAL A 2 -25.24 20.83 -27.09
N THR A 3 -25.92 21.06 -25.98
CA THR A 3 -25.45 20.77 -24.62
C THR A 3 -26.44 19.83 -23.95
N GLY A 4 -25.94 18.74 -23.37
CA GLY A 4 -26.75 17.78 -22.63
C GLY A 4 -27.11 16.53 -23.43
N ASN A 5 -26.27 15.50 -23.32
CA ASN A 5 -26.64 14.07 -23.37
C ASN A 5 -25.50 13.15 -22.83
N LEU A 6 -24.54 13.72 -22.09
CA LEU A 6 -23.55 12.94 -21.33
C LEU A 6 -24.26 12.20 -20.20
N PHE A 7 -23.92 10.92 -20.04
CA PHE A 7 -24.53 9.95 -19.13
C PHE A 7 -26.03 9.72 -19.35
N HIS A 8 -26.32 8.80 -20.28
CA HIS A 8 -27.65 8.22 -20.48
C HIS A 8 -28.11 7.44 -19.23
N SER A 9 -28.71 8.14 -18.26
CA SER A 9 -29.45 7.61 -17.10
C SER A 9 -28.91 6.30 -16.51
N LYS A 10 -27.62 6.25 -16.17
CA LYS A 10 -27.05 5.10 -15.44
C LYS A 10 -27.84 4.91 -14.15
N LYS A 11 -28.22 3.65 -13.86
CA LYS A 11 -28.76 3.29 -12.53
C LYS A 11 -27.76 3.76 -11.46
N ASN A 12 -28.26 4.22 -10.31
CA ASN A 12 -27.45 4.42 -9.11
C ASN A 12 -26.53 3.20 -8.93
N SER A 13 -25.27 3.42 -8.58
CA SER A 13 -24.29 2.35 -8.39
C SER A 13 -24.76 1.33 -7.34
N TRP A 14 -25.60 1.77 -6.39
CA TRP A 14 -26.39 0.88 -5.55
C TRP A 14 -27.72 1.53 -5.14
N PRO A 15 -28.84 0.78 -5.00
CA PRO A 15 -30.09 1.31 -4.48
C PRO A 15 -29.94 1.80 -3.02
N PRO A 16 -30.39 3.03 -2.66
CA PRO A 16 -30.31 3.49 -1.27
C PRO A 16 -31.16 2.66 -0.30
N GLU A 17 -32.34 2.22 -0.73
CA GLU A 17 -33.33 1.50 0.08
C GLU A 17 -33.00 0.04 0.33
N GLU A 18 -32.06 -0.54 -0.42
CA GLU A 18 -31.64 -1.94 -0.25
C GLU A 18 -30.76 -2.13 1.01
N TYR A 19 -30.19 -1.05 1.53
CA TYR A 19 -29.15 -1.08 2.56
C TYR A 19 -29.61 -0.52 3.91
N VAL A 20 -30.26 0.65 3.95
CA VAL A 20 -30.77 1.26 5.19
C VAL A 20 -32.14 1.89 4.90
N SER A 21 -33.10 1.76 5.82
CA SER A 21 -34.42 2.36 5.60
C SER A 21 -34.34 3.90 5.58
N ARG A 22 -35.14 4.54 4.72
CA ARG A 22 -35.22 6.03 4.66
C ARG A 22 -35.55 6.63 6.03
N ASN A 23 -36.40 5.97 6.81
CA ASN A 23 -36.79 6.40 8.15
C ASN A 23 -35.60 6.34 9.13
N THR A 24 -34.82 5.25 9.08
CA THR A 24 -33.61 5.08 9.90
C THR A 24 -32.56 6.14 9.58
N LEU A 25 -32.34 6.46 8.29
CA LEU A 25 -31.45 7.55 7.88
C LEU A 25 -31.94 8.91 8.42
N GLN A 26 -33.24 9.21 8.33
CA GLN A 26 -33.81 10.44 8.90
C GLN A 26 -33.63 10.56 10.42
N LEU A 27 -33.68 9.45 11.17
CA LEU A 27 -33.37 9.44 12.60
C LEU A 27 -31.90 9.82 12.88
N PHE A 28 -30.99 9.48 11.97
CA PHE A 28 -29.56 9.81 12.05
C PHE A 28 -29.15 11.14 11.40
N ASN A 29 -30.09 11.98 10.93
CA ASN A 29 -29.80 13.37 10.49
C ASN A 29 -29.32 14.30 11.65
N PHE A 30 -29.18 13.78 12.87
CA PHE A 30 -28.65 14.48 14.04
C PHE A 30 -27.15 14.17 14.18
N ASP A 31 -26.33 15.19 14.48
CA ASP A 31 -24.90 15.05 14.78
C ASP A 31 -24.11 14.30 13.68
N SER A 32 -24.45 14.51 12.40
CA SER A 32 -23.85 13.84 11.23
C SER A 32 -23.80 12.30 11.30
N ALA A 33 -24.69 11.67 12.07
CA ALA A 33 -24.68 10.23 12.30
C ALA A 33 -25.12 9.38 11.09
N ALA A 34 -25.77 9.98 10.09
CA ALA A 34 -26.12 9.31 8.85
C ALA A 34 -24.88 9.19 7.92
N PRO A 35 -24.70 8.05 7.23
CA PRO A 35 -23.60 7.92 6.26
C PRO A 35 -23.82 8.84 5.05
N PRO A 36 -22.76 9.37 4.42
CA PRO A 36 -22.85 10.09 3.16
C PRO A 36 -23.57 9.25 2.09
N LYS A 37 -24.41 9.90 1.28
CA LYS A 37 -25.16 9.24 0.18
C LYS A 37 -24.24 8.50 -0.80
N GLN A 38 -23.01 8.99 -0.95
CA GLN A 38 -21.97 8.46 -1.83
C GLN A 38 -20.87 7.79 -1.00
N ALA A 39 -21.25 6.88 -0.11
CA ALA A 39 -20.32 5.97 0.54
C ALA A 39 -20.34 4.60 -0.16
N TRP A 40 -19.17 3.95 -0.22
CA TRP A 40 -19.09 2.52 -0.52
C TRP A 40 -19.81 1.73 0.58
N ARG A 41 -20.62 0.72 0.24
CA ARG A 41 -21.53 0.08 1.22
C ARG A 41 -21.54 -1.45 1.11
N ARG A 42 -21.62 -2.15 2.25
CA ARG A 42 -21.84 -3.61 2.36
C ARG A 42 -22.72 -3.95 3.57
N ARG A 43 -23.48 -5.06 3.50
CA ARG A 43 -24.14 -5.63 4.69
C ARG A 43 -23.09 -6.35 5.51
N LEU A 44 -23.21 -6.31 6.84
CA LEU A 44 -22.24 -6.97 7.72
C LEU A 44 -22.17 -8.48 7.46
N ASN A 45 -23.30 -9.12 7.13
CA ASN A 45 -23.34 -10.55 6.80
C ASN A 45 -22.86 -10.92 5.39
N SER A 46 -22.48 -9.96 4.53
CA SER A 46 -21.91 -10.23 3.19
C SER A 46 -20.71 -11.19 3.28
N HIS A 47 -20.58 -12.12 2.32
CA HIS A 47 -19.57 -13.17 2.38
C HIS A 47 -18.16 -12.64 2.07
N ALA A 48 -17.24 -12.77 3.02
CA ALA A 48 -15.84 -12.39 2.85
C ALA A 48 -15.05 -13.52 2.16
N ASN A 49 -15.10 -13.57 0.83
CA ASN A 49 -14.37 -14.56 0.01
C ASN A 49 -12.89 -14.64 0.39
N ILE A 50 -12.33 -15.85 0.43
CA ILE A 50 -10.86 -16.03 0.42
C ILE A 50 -10.35 -15.63 -0.95
N LEU A 51 -9.37 -14.72 -0.99
CA LEU A 51 -8.81 -14.23 -2.24
C LEU A 51 -7.87 -15.28 -2.87
N LYS A 52 -7.79 -15.27 -4.20
CA LYS A 52 -6.93 -16.18 -4.97
C LYS A 52 -5.75 -15.42 -5.56
N GLU A 53 -4.55 -15.77 -5.13
CA GLU A 53 -3.29 -15.37 -5.76
C GLU A 53 -3.20 -15.97 -7.18
N PHE A 54 -2.55 -15.27 -8.10
CA PHE A 54 -2.29 -15.75 -9.45
C PHE A 54 -1.34 -16.97 -9.46
N SER A 55 -1.42 -17.77 -10.52
CA SER A 55 -0.60 -18.97 -10.67
C SER A 55 0.36 -18.82 -11.85
N VAL A 56 1.65 -18.91 -11.57
CA VAL A 56 2.70 -19.11 -12.57
C VAL A 56 2.42 -20.43 -13.32
N THR A 57 2.34 -20.37 -14.64
CA THR A 57 2.12 -21.53 -15.52
C THR A 57 3.35 -22.44 -15.56
N PHE A 58 3.18 -23.66 -16.08
CA PHE A 58 4.29 -24.59 -16.24
C PHE A 58 5.43 -24.06 -17.12
N MET A 59 5.12 -23.26 -18.16
CA MET A 59 6.14 -22.70 -19.05
C MET A 59 6.90 -21.53 -18.41
N GLU A 60 6.19 -20.57 -17.80
CA GLU A 60 6.82 -19.49 -17.02
C GLU A 60 7.66 -20.08 -15.88
N ALA A 61 7.17 -21.11 -15.17
CA ALA A 61 7.90 -21.78 -14.11
C ALA A 61 9.20 -22.43 -14.61
N ILE A 62 9.20 -23.06 -15.80
CA ILE A 62 10.41 -23.60 -16.44
C ILE A 62 11.42 -22.49 -16.76
N GLN A 63 10.97 -21.38 -17.35
CA GLN A 63 11.82 -20.22 -17.64
C GLN A 63 12.43 -19.65 -16.35
N MET A 64 11.64 -19.56 -15.28
CA MET A 64 12.03 -18.97 -14.00
C MET A 64 12.83 -19.89 -13.07
N VAL A 65 13.06 -21.18 -13.37
CA VAL A 65 13.81 -22.11 -12.48
C VAL A 65 15.15 -21.54 -12.01
N ARG A 66 15.91 -20.89 -12.91
CA ARG A 66 17.23 -20.31 -12.58
C ARG A 66 17.13 -19.14 -11.61
N LEU A 67 16.14 -18.26 -11.80
CA LEU A 67 15.84 -17.17 -10.88
C LEU A 67 15.34 -17.73 -9.53
N GLY A 68 14.37 -18.65 -9.55
CA GLY A 68 13.78 -19.25 -8.35
C GLY A 68 14.80 -19.93 -7.43
N ILE A 69 15.77 -20.67 -7.98
CA ILE A 69 16.84 -21.28 -7.17
C ILE A 69 17.72 -20.21 -6.49
N ARG A 70 18.03 -19.11 -7.19
CA ARG A 70 18.86 -18.02 -6.66
C ARG A 70 18.10 -17.18 -5.64
N LEU A 71 16.84 -16.84 -5.93
CA LEU A 71 15.94 -16.13 -5.02
C LEU A 71 15.68 -16.94 -3.75
N TRP A 72 15.48 -18.25 -3.84
CA TRP A 72 15.37 -19.13 -2.67
C TRP A 72 16.65 -19.16 -1.82
N SER A 73 17.83 -19.14 -2.46
CA SER A 73 19.09 -19.00 -1.75
C SER A 73 19.20 -17.65 -1.04
N TYR A 74 18.80 -16.56 -1.72
CA TYR A 74 18.85 -15.20 -1.18
C TYR A 74 17.86 -14.98 -0.02
N VAL A 75 16.61 -15.45 -0.14
CA VAL A 75 15.60 -15.47 0.93
C VAL A 75 16.14 -16.19 2.18
N ARG A 76 16.83 -17.32 2.00
CA ARG A 76 17.44 -18.07 3.12
C ARG A 76 18.65 -17.38 3.73
N GLU A 77 19.42 -16.63 2.94
CA GLU A 77 20.54 -15.80 3.41
C GLU A 77 20.03 -14.57 4.20
N GLU A 78 18.99 -13.90 3.72
CA GLU A 78 18.31 -12.82 4.47
C GLU A 78 17.75 -13.34 5.80
N ALA A 79 17.04 -14.48 5.77
CA ALA A 79 16.49 -15.12 6.96
C ALA A 79 17.58 -15.54 7.97
N SER A 80 18.77 -15.97 7.54
CA SER A 80 19.87 -16.29 8.46
C SER A 80 20.47 -15.06 9.17
N HIS A 81 20.29 -13.87 8.59
CA HIS A 81 20.60 -12.59 9.24
C HIS A 81 19.42 -12.03 10.06
N GLY A 82 18.33 -12.78 10.23
CA GLY A 82 17.12 -12.33 10.92
C GLY A 82 16.30 -11.27 10.15
N ARG A 83 16.51 -11.15 8.83
CA ARG A 83 15.84 -10.18 7.95
C ARG A 83 14.82 -10.91 7.05
N LYS A 84 13.77 -10.19 6.60
CA LYS A 84 12.86 -10.65 5.52
C LYS A 84 13.38 -10.05 4.21
N ALA A 85 13.53 -10.86 3.16
CA ALA A 85 13.93 -10.38 1.85
C ALA A 85 12.88 -9.39 1.28
N PRO A 86 13.28 -8.43 0.42
CA PRO A 86 12.34 -7.47 -0.17
C PRO A 86 11.22 -8.13 -0.98
N ILE A 87 11.51 -9.26 -1.63
CA ILE A 87 10.56 -10.11 -2.36
C ILE A 87 10.79 -11.56 -1.89
N ASP A 88 9.73 -12.24 -1.44
CA ASP A 88 9.77 -13.64 -0.99
C ASP A 88 8.49 -14.40 -1.41
N PRO A 89 8.51 -15.12 -2.55
CA PRO A 89 7.39 -15.92 -3.03
C PRO A 89 7.35 -17.33 -2.43
N PHE A 90 8.22 -17.65 -1.47
CA PHE A 90 8.33 -18.99 -0.88
C PHE A 90 7.71 -19.05 0.52
N THR A 91 7.81 -17.98 1.31
CA THR A 91 7.20 -17.88 2.63
C THR A 91 5.73 -17.51 2.52
N ARG A 92 4.86 -18.53 2.37
CA ARG A 92 3.41 -18.36 2.50
C ARG A 92 3.02 -17.88 3.91
N GLU A 93 2.21 -16.83 3.97
CA GLU A 93 1.64 -16.36 5.24
C GLU A 93 0.68 -17.41 5.84
N SER A 94 0.56 -17.40 7.17
CA SER A 94 -0.27 -18.35 7.91
C SER A 94 -1.77 -18.06 7.85
N CYS A 95 -2.15 -16.83 7.50
CA CYS A 95 -3.52 -16.41 7.26
C CYS A 95 -3.68 -16.12 5.76
N LYS A 96 -4.72 -16.68 5.11
CA LYS A 96 -5.02 -16.33 3.72
C LYS A 96 -5.74 -14.98 3.68
N PRO A 97 -5.40 -14.07 2.76
CA PRO A 97 -6.16 -12.84 2.55
C PRO A 97 -7.63 -13.13 2.21
N SER A 98 -8.53 -12.27 2.70
CA SER A 98 -9.97 -12.39 2.51
C SER A 98 -10.60 -11.03 2.26
N ALA A 99 -11.76 -11.02 1.58
CA ALA A 99 -12.54 -9.85 1.24
C ALA A 99 -13.26 -9.21 2.45
N SER A 100 -12.56 -9.02 3.57
CA SER A 100 -13.09 -8.59 4.88
C SER A 100 -12.58 -7.23 5.36
N GLN A 101 -11.75 -6.54 4.57
CA GLN A 101 -11.12 -5.28 4.97
C GLN A 101 -12.11 -4.11 5.07
N GLY A 102 -11.60 -2.97 5.54
CA GLY A 102 -12.30 -1.71 5.70
C GLY A 102 -11.32 -0.56 5.95
N VAL A 103 -11.84 0.64 6.18
CA VAL A 103 -11.06 1.88 6.37
C VAL A 103 -10.02 1.73 7.50
N PRO A 104 -8.74 2.08 7.26
CA PRO A 104 -7.70 2.03 8.28
C PRO A 104 -7.77 3.18 9.29
N LEU A 105 -7.18 2.93 10.44
CA LEU A 105 -7.13 3.81 11.61
C LEU A 105 -5.77 4.53 11.69
N GLY A 106 -5.81 5.81 12.06
CA GLY A 106 -4.63 6.65 12.30
C GLY A 106 -4.18 7.47 11.09
N GLY A 107 -3.32 8.46 11.38
CA GLY A 107 -2.68 9.32 10.38
C GLY A 107 -1.50 8.64 9.66
N MET A 108 -1.07 9.28 8.57
CA MET A 108 0.06 8.87 7.74
C MET A 108 1.35 8.76 8.56
N GLY A 109 2.16 7.73 8.30
CA GLY A 109 3.47 7.58 8.94
C GLY A 109 3.45 7.29 10.45
N SER A 110 2.25 7.10 11.03
CA SER A 110 2.04 6.80 12.45
C SER A 110 2.03 5.30 12.78
N GLY A 111 1.94 4.45 11.73
CA GLY A 111 1.64 3.01 11.82
C GLY A 111 0.13 2.79 11.91
N SER A 112 -0.41 1.78 11.22
CA SER A 112 -1.86 1.64 11.03
C SER A 112 -2.46 0.35 11.58
N ILE A 113 -3.77 0.38 11.81
CA ILE A 113 -4.61 -0.77 12.16
C ILE A 113 -5.85 -0.71 11.27
N SER A 114 -6.22 -1.80 10.59
CA SER A 114 -7.44 -1.80 9.75
C SER A 114 -8.64 -2.33 10.55
N ARG A 115 -9.80 -1.70 10.40
CA ARG A 115 -11.06 -2.25 10.92
C ARG A 115 -11.86 -2.82 9.75
N GLY A 116 -12.08 -4.13 9.74
CA GLY A 116 -12.83 -4.81 8.69
C GLY A 116 -14.29 -4.34 8.63
N PHE A 117 -14.95 -4.47 7.48
CA PHE A 117 -16.36 -4.06 7.33
C PHE A 117 -17.31 -4.81 8.28
N ARG A 118 -16.90 -6.00 8.74
CA ARG A 118 -17.60 -6.78 9.77
C ARG A 118 -17.42 -6.25 11.18
N GLY A 119 -16.37 -5.47 11.45
CA GLY A 119 -16.14 -4.74 12.70
C GLY A 119 -14.82 -5.06 13.41
N GLU A 120 -14.08 -6.08 12.97
CA GLU A 120 -12.88 -6.62 13.62
C GLU A 120 -11.59 -5.85 13.32
N PHE A 121 -10.68 -5.75 14.31
CA PHE A 121 -9.38 -5.10 14.15
C PHE A 121 -8.32 -6.08 13.62
N ARG A 122 -7.76 -5.77 12.45
CA ARG A 122 -6.89 -6.65 11.64
C ARG A 122 -5.83 -5.84 10.88
N GLN A 123 -4.97 -6.52 10.12
CA GLN A 123 -3.96 -5.89 9.24
C GLN A 123 -3.14 -4.81 9.96
N TRP A 124 -2.36 -5.25 10.94
CA TRP A 124 -1.59 -4.39 11.85
C TRP A 124 -0.22 -4.06 11.26
N GLN A 125 0.12 -2.77 11.18
CA GLN A 125 1.36 -2.25 10.59
C GLN A 125 2.05 -1.23 11.53
N ILE A 126 2.12 -1.54 12.83
CA ILE A 126 2.75 -0.67 13.83
C ILE A 126 4.30 -0.70 13.73
N ILE A 127 4.88 -1.83 13.32
CA ILE A 127 6.33 -1.99 13.08
C ILE A 127 6.60 -1.85 11.56
N PRO A 128 7.48 -0.93 11.11
CA PRO A 128 7.77 -0.73 9.68
C PRO A 128 8.23 -1.99 8.96
N GLY A 129 7.77 -2.17 7.72
CA GLY A 129 8.07 -3.36 6.92
C GLY A 129 7.44 -4.66 7.44
N THR A 130 6.43 -4.57 8.32
CA THR A 130 5.65 -5.73 8.78
C THR A 130 4.16 -5.47 8.62
N CYS A 131 3.41 -6.53 8.28
CA CYS A 131 1.96 -6.54 8.20
C CYS A 131 1.46 -7.83 8.87
N ASN A 132 0.58 -7.73 9.87
CA ASN A 132 -0.07 -8.89 10.47
C ASN A 132 -1.54 -8.91 10.04
N ILE A 133 -1.88 -9.67 9.00
CA ILE A 133 -3.22 -9.72 8.40
C ILE A 133 -4.27 -10.31 9.34
N SER A 134 -3.88 -11.22 10.25
CA SER A 134 -4.77 -11.88 11.20
C SER A 134 -5.52 -10.88 12.11
N PRO A 135 -6.82 -11.07 12.34
CA PRO A 135 -7.59 -10.25 13.28
C PRO A 135 -7.25 -10.56 14.74
N VAL A 136 -7.32 -9.55 15.62
CA VAL A 136 -7.16 -9.72 17.07
C VAL A 136 -8.55 -9.75 17.71
N MET A 137 -9.07 -10.96 17.92
CA MET A 137 -10.48 -11.19 18.24
C MET A 137 -10.94 -10.62 19.60
N ALA A 138 -10.02 -10.19 20.46
CA ALA A 138 -10.34 -9.59 21.77
C ALA A 138 -10.72 -8.09 21.71
N ASN A 139 -10.63 -7.41 20.56
CA ASN A 139 -10.84 -5.96 20.44
C ASN A 139 -12.25 -5.63 19.86
N GLN A 140 -13.25 -5.18 20.67
CA GLN A 140 -14.71 -5.40 20.40
C GLN A 140 -15.74 -4.35 21.03
N PHE A 141 -17.08 -4.32 20.67
CA PHE A 141 -18.10 -3.18 20.85
C PHE A 141 -19.77 -3.07 21.04
N SER A 142 -20.96 -3.83 21.15
CA SER A 142 -21.91 -5.06 20.92
C SER A 142 -23.43 -4.70 21.21
N VAL A 143 -24.37 -5.62 21.61
CA VAL A 143 -25.13 -5.67 22.90
C VAL A 143 -24.98 -7.01 23.77
N LYS A 144 -26.06 -7.74 24.21
CA LYS A 144 -26.22 -8.80 25.29
C LYS A 144 -26.71 -10.30 25.02
N LEU A 145 -27.99 -10.67 24.70
CA LEU A 145 -28.51 -12.08 24.42
C LEU A 145 -29.07 -12.50 22.98
N CYS A 146 -28.52 -13.59 22.38
CA CYS A 146 -28.91 -14.57 21.28
C CYS A 146 -28.93 -14.25 19.73
N PRO A 147 -28.43 -15.12 18.78
CA PRO A 147 -27.22 -15.99 18.68
C PRO A 147 -26.33 -15.82 17.39
N SER A 148 -24.98 -15.92 17.53
CA SER A 148 -23.82 -15.59 16.61
C SER A 148 -23.81 -14.17 15.98
N THR A 149 -22.81 -13.23 16.02
CA THR A 149 -21.43 -13.16 16.63
C THR A 149 -20.78 -11.74 16.87
N TYR A 150 -20.02 -11.52 17.99
CA TYR A 150 -18.94 -10.52 18.37
C TYR A 150 -19.07 -8.97 18.54
N LEU A 151 -18.73 -8.35 19.70
CA LEU A 151 -18.42 -6.90 20.05
C LEU A 151 -18.55 -6.73 21.69
N LEU A 152 -18.97 -5.61 22.38
CA LEU A 152 -19.69 -5.43 23.75
C LEU A 152 -20.66 -4.13 24.02
N ILE A 153 -22.02 -4.18 24.32
CA ILE A 153 -23.00 -3.10 24.85
C ILE A 153 -24.04 -3.73 25.85
N PHE A 154 -24.73 -2.98 26.74
CA PHE A 154 -25.93 -3.45 27.49
C PHE A 154 -27.19 -2.58 27.36
N ILE A 155 -28.29 -3.15 26.84
CA ILE A 155 -29.63 -2.54 26.86
C ILE A 155 -30.46 -3.12 28.01
N SER A 156 -31.06 -2.25 28.84
CA SER A 156 -32.09 -2.61 29.82
C SER A 156 -33.23 -1.59 29.77
N ARG A 157 -34.47 -2.05 29.56
CA ARG A 157 -35.67 -1.19 29.54
C ARG A 157 -36.42 -1.26 30.87
N ASP A 158 -37.15 -0.20 31.20
CA ASP A 158 -37.77 -0.01 32.52
C ASP A 158 -38.86 -1.02 32.88
N GLY A 159 -39.49 -1.68 31.89
CA GLY A 159 -40.39 -2.81 32.11
C GLY A 159 -39.72 -4.10 32.58
N GLY A 160 -38.40 -4.11 32.78
CA GLY A 160 -37.60 -5.18 33.41
C GLY A 160 -37.40 -6.46 32.57
N ASN A 161 -38.37 -6.81 31.72
CA ASN A 161 -38.48 -8.11 31.05
C ASN A 161 -37.63 -8.29 29.77
N LYS A 162 -36.84 -7.28 29.35
CA LYS A 162 -36.10 -7.30 28.07
C LYS A 162 -34.66 -6.77 28.20
N LYS A 163 -33.67 -7.56 27.74
CA LYS A 163 -32.23 -7.21 27.65
C LYS A 163 -31.57 -7.95 26.45
N TYR A 164 -31.01 -7.25 25.45
CA TYR A 164 -30.88 -7.74 24.05
C TYR A 164 -29.45 -7.94 23.50
N ALA A 165 -29.19 -8.89 22.56
CA ALA A 165 -28.00 -9.02 21.65
C ALA A 165 -28.37 -9.60 20.28
N SER A 166 -27.50 -9.60 19.26
CA SER A 166 -26.20 -8.94 18.99
C SER A 166 -25.09 -8.87 20.00
N VAL A 167 -24.05 -9.55 19.62
CA VAL A 167 -22.72 -9.07 19.86
C VAL A 167 -22.29 -8.84 18.40
N LEU A 168 -21.99 -7.58 18.03
CA LEU A 168 -22.21 -6.87 16.73
C LEU A 168 -21.20 -7.04 15.53
N ALA A 169 -20.65 -8.23 15.21
CA ALA A 169 -19.67 -8.44 14.13
C ALA A 169 -19.68 -9.90 13.59
N PRO A 170 -20.46 -10.19 12.53
CA PRO A 170 -21.17 -11.47 12.38
C PRO A 170 -20.33 -12.70 11.97
N GLY A 171 -21.00 -13.86 12.01
CA GLY A 171 -20.52 -15.18 11.52
C GLY A 171 -19.89 -16.07 12.58
N GLN A 172 -19.77 -17.39 12.38
CA GLN A 172 -18.88 -18.20 13.25
C GLN A 172 -17.43 -18.00 12.78
N HIS A 173 -16.53 -17.58 13.68
CA HIS A 173 -15.12 -17.33 13.34
C HIS A 173 -14.27 -18.56 13.69
N GLU A 174 -13.35 -18.90 12.80
CA GLU A 174 -12.39 -19.98 13.01
C GLU A 174 -11.51 -19.69 14.24
N GLY A 175 -11.22 -20.72 15.03
CA GLY A 175 -10.46 -20.58 16.28
C GLY A 175 -11.29 -20.17 17.52
N LEU A 176 -12.62 -20.02 17.40
CA LEU A 176 -13.49 -19.99 18.57
C LEU A 176 -13.35 -21.29 19.38
N GLY A 177 -13.00 -21.15 20.67
CA GLY A 177 -13.19 -22.20 21.67
C GLY A 177 -14.68 -22.52 21.87
N LYS A 178 -14.97 -23.49 22.72
CA LYS A 178 -16.34 -23.79 23.11
C LYS A 178 -16.87 -22.68 24.03
N THR A 179 -18.19 -22.51 24.09
CA THR A 179 -18.84 -21.59 25.04
C THR A 179 -18.65 -22.02 26.50
N SER A 180 -18.19 -23.26 26.75
CA SER A 180 -17.76 -23.78 28.05
C SER A 180 -16.48 -23.16 28.59
N ASP A 181 -15.69 -22.48 27.78
CA ASP A 181 -14.32 -22.09 28.11
C ASP A 181 -14.29 -20.69 28.76
N GLU A 182 -13.28 -20.38 29.60
CA GLU A 182 -13.16 -19.09 30.30
C GLU A 182 -12.77 -17.90 29.40
N GLY A 183 -12.31 -18.19 28.18
CA GLY A 183 -11.84 -17.23 27.19
C GLY A 183 -12.96 -16.49 26.44
N ILE A 184 -12.60 -15.84 25.33
CA ILE A 184 -13.52 -14.97 24.58
C ILE A 184 -14.79 -15.69 24.09
N SER A 185 -14.72 -17.00 23.80
CA SER A 185 -15.87 -17.83 23.38
C SER A 185 -17.05 -17.85 24.36
N SER A 186 -16.83 -17.45 25.62
CA SER A 186 -17.88 -17.25 26.62
C SER A 186 -18.77 -16.01 26.40
N TRP A 187 -18.32 -15.04 25.62
CA TRP A 187 -19.10 -13.82 25.35
C TRP A 187 -20.35 -14.17 24.55
N GLY A 188 -21.33 -13.27 24.52
CA GLY A 188 -22.57 -13.55 23.82
C GLY A 188 -22.43 -13.45 22.30
N TRP A 189 -21.53 -14.16 21.59
CA TRP A 189 -21.43 -14.09 20.11
C TRP A 189 -22.88 -14.18 19.52
N ASN A 190 -23.51 -13.07 19.00
CA ASN A 190 -24.99 -12.92 18.80
C ASN A 190 -25.56 -12.00 17.63
N LEU A 191 -24.81 -11.27 16.78
CA LEU A 191 -25.35 -10.49 15.61
C LEU A 191 -25.41 -11.29 14.29
N ASN A 192 -26.62 -11.37 13.70
CA ASN A 192 -26.83 -11.83 12.31
C ASN A 192 -26.13 -10.89 11.29
N GLY A 193 -26.43 -9.59 11.35
CA GLY A 193 -25.81 -8.58 10.48
C GLY A 193 -26.54 -8.40 9.15
N GLN A 194 -27.82 -8.76 9.11
CA GLN A 194 -28.69 -8.69 7.94
C GLN A 194 -29.34 -7.32 7.79
N HIS A 195 -29.64 -6.66 8.92
CA HIS A 195 -30.11 -5.27 8.99
C HIS A 195 -29.01 -4.32 9.48
N SER A 196 -27.75 -4.76 9.35
CA SER A 196 -26.57 -3.97 9.71
C SER A 196 -25.69 -3.75 8.50
N THR A 197 -25.24 -2.51 8.30
CA THR A 197 -24.47 -2.11 7.12
C THR A 197 -23.25 -1.27 7.48
N TYR A 198 -22.15 -1.55 6.79
CA TYR A 198 -20.92 -0.78 6.84
C TYR A 198 -20.86 0.14 5.62
N HIS A 199 -20.47 1.39 5.84
CA HIS A 199 -20.33 2.44 4.84
C HIS A 199 -18.95 3.07 4.97
N ALA A 200 -18.26 3.32 3.86
CA ALA A 200 -16.90 3.87 3.85
C ALA A 200 -16.72 5.03 2.87
N LEU A 201 -16.08 6.07 3.37
CA LEU A 201 -15.61 7.21 2.61
C LEU A 201 -14.35 7.75 3.31
N PHE A 202 -13.21 7.09 3.05
CA PHE A 202 -11.92 7.37 3.68
C PHE A 202 -11.65 8.88 3.79
N PRO A 203 -11.22 9.40 4.97
CA PRO A 203 -10.73 8.66 6.15
C PRO A 203 -11.83 8.21 7.14
N ARG A 204 -13.11 8.31 6.77
CA ARG A 204 -14.25 8.01 7.65
C ARG A 204 -14.99 6.72 7.26
N ALA A 205 -15.60 6.07 8.24
CA ALA A 205 -16.53 4.97 8.04
C ALA A 205 -17.71 5.05 9.02
N TRP A 206 -18.83 4.41 8.67
CA TRP A 206 -20.03 4.32 9.49
C TRP A 206 -20.46 2.86 9.56
N THR A 207 -20.78 2.35 10.75
CA THR A 207 -21.49 1.08 10.91
C THR A 207 -22.88 1.35 11.47
N ILE A 208 -23.90 1.08 10.65
CA ILE A 208 -25.32 1.25 10.99
C ILE A 208 -25.89 -0.10 11.42
N TYR A 209 -26.59 -0.12 12.55
CA TYR A 209 -27.28 -1.28 13.08
C TYR A 209 -28.79 -0.93 13.21
N ASP A 210 -29.60 -1.41 12.26
CA ASP A 210 -31.02 -1.02 12.11
C ASP A 210 -31.95 -2.00 12.85
N GLY A 211 -32.08 -1.85 14.17
CA GLY A 211 -32.90 -2.74 15.00
C GLY A 211 -32.25 -4.08 15.31
N GLU A 212 -30.99 -4.28 14.90
CA GLU A 212 -30.17 -5.38 15.40
C GLU A 212 -29.34 -4.86 16.59
N PRO A 213 -29.54 -5.36 17.83
CA PRO A 213 -30.42 -6.47 18.24
C PRO A 213 -31.73 -6.13 18.93
N ASP A 214 -31.84 -4.92 19.45
CA ASP A 214 -33.09 -4.44 20.00
C ASP A 214 -33.83 -3.80 18.82
N PRO A 215 -34.97 -4.36 18.36
CA PRO A 215 -35.72 -3.79 17.25
C PRO A 215 -36.09 -2.31 17.48
N ASP A 216 -36.24 -1.94 18.76
CA ASP A 216 -36.60 -0.62 19.26
C ASP A 216 -35.38 0.31 19.53
N LEU A 217 -34.16 -0.07 19.11
CA LEU A 217 -32.97 0.79 19.13
C LEU A 217 -32.30 0.84 17.75
N LYS A 218 -31.93 2.04 17.30
CA LYS A 218 -31.09 2.27 16.12
C LYS A 218 -29.74 2.80 16.58
N VAL A 219 -28.64 2.22 16.08
CA VAL A 219 -27.27 2.63 16.41
C VAL A 219 -26.49 2.96 15.14
N SER A 220 -25.80 4.10 15.16
CA SER A 220 -24.77 4.46 14.17
C SER A 220 -23.43 4.61 14.87
N CYS A 221 -22.40 3.91 14.38
CA CYS A 221 -21.01 4.02 14.84
C CYS A 221 -20.19 4.74 13.76
N ARG A 222 -19.83 6.00 13.98
CA ARG A 222 -18.85 6.72 13.15
C ARG A 222 -17.43 6.37 13.57
N GLN A 223 -16.58 6.04 12.62
CA GLN A 223 -15.13 5.87 12.77
C GLN A 223 -14.45 7.04 12.04
N ILE A 224 -13.57 7.76 12.74
CA ILE A 224 -12.91 8.97 12.25
C ILE A 224 -11.40 8.85 12.50
N SER A 225 -10.59 8.90 11.45
CA SER A 225 -9.13 9.05 11.52
C SER A 225 -8.73 10.47 11.10
N PRO A 226 -7.71 11.09 11.72
CA PRO A 226 -7.23 12.40 11.30
C PRO A 226 -6.42 12.27 9.99
N PHE A 227 -7.02 12.74 8.90
CA PHE A 227 -6.40 12.88 7.58
C PHE A 227 -7.06 14.08 6.90
N VAL A 228 -6.33 15.19 6.82
CA VAL A 228 -6.77 16.46 6.26
C VAL A 228 -5.69 16.96 5.30
N PRO A 229 -5.98 17.09 4.00
CA PRO A 229 -5.03 17.61 3.03
C PRO A 229 -4.40 18.93 3.47
N HIS A 230 -3.10 19.06 3.21
CA HIS A 230 -2.24 20.17 3.63
C HIS A 230 -2.05 20.36 5.15
N ASP A 231 -2.71 19.60 6.03
CA ASP A 231 -2.36 19.56 7.45
C ASP A 231 -1.23 18.54 7.70
N TYR A 232 -0.03 19.04 8.02
CA TYR A 232 1.16 18.22 8.28
C TYR A 232 1.42 17.96 9.79
N ARG A 233 0.44 18.24 10.66
CA ARG A 233 0.37 17.89 12.08
C ARG A 233 -0.63 16.76 12.30
N ASP A 234 -1.90 17.02 12.07
CA ASP A 234 -3.00 16.15 12.49
C ASP A 234 -3.06 14.89 11.62
N SER A 235 -2.79 15.01 10.32
CA SER A 235 -2.61 13.88 9.40
C SER A 235 -1.42 12.97 9.73
N SER A 236 -0.65 13.23 10.79
CA SER A 236 0.44 12.37 11.29
C SER A 236 0.12 11.62 12.59
N LEU A 237 -1.06 11.82 13.18
CA LEU A 237 -1.35 11.38 14.55
C LEU A 237 -1.81 9.91 14.65
N PRO A 238 -1.22 9.10 15.56
CA PRO A 238 -1.60 7.71 15.79
C PRO A 238 -2.86 7.61 16.67
N THR A 239 -4.02 8.01 16.14
CA THR A 239 -5.30 7.96 16.85
C THR A 239 -6.51 7.84 15.92
N ALA A 240 -7.62 7.33 16.45
CA ALA A 240 -8.92 7.34 15.79
C ALA A 240 -10.06 7.40 16.84
N VAL A 241 -11.20 7.98 16.44
CA VAL A 241 -12.38 8.19 17.30
C VAL A 241 -13.56 7.38 16.80
N PHE A 242 -14.33 6.82 17.74
CA PHE A 242 -15.53 6.02 17.51
C PHE A 242 -16.73 6.67 18.19
N VAL A 243 -17.56 7.35 17.39
CA VAL A 243 -18.72 8.14 17.87
C VAL A 243 -20.01 7.36 17.64
N TYR A 244 -20.61 6.87 18.72
CA TYR A 244 -21.85 6.11 18.71
C TYR A 244 -23.04 7.04 18.91
N THR A 245 -23.94 7.09 17.93
CA THR A 245 -25.23 7.79 18.03
C THR A 245 -26.35 6.77 18.21
N LEU A 246 -27.10 6.92 19.29
CA LEU A 246 -28.15 6.03 19.76
C LEU A 246 -29.52 6.71 19.57
N VAL A 247 -30.49 5.99 19.01
CA VAL A 247 -31.88 6.46 18.89
C VAL A 247 -32.85 5.38 19.37
N ASN A 248 -33.58 5.66 20.45
CA ASN A 248 -34.58 4.75 21.00
C ASN A 248 -35.93 4.96 20.30
N THR A 249 -36.36 4.03 19.45
CA THR A 249 -37.67 4.10 18.78
C THR A 249 -38.81 3.48 19.59
N GLY A 250 -38.49 2.78 20.69
CA GLY A 250 -39.45 2.14 21.58
C GLY A 250 -40.11 3.08 22.60
N LYS A 251 -41.15 2.55 23.25
CA LYS A 251 -42.01 3.28 24.21
C LYS A 251 -41.47 3.37 25.64
N GLU A 252 -40.44 2.58 25.97
CA GLU A 252 -39.79 2.54 27.29
C GLU A 252 -38.40 3.16 27.20
N ARG A 253 -37.96 3.88 28.24
CA ARG A 253 -36.56 4.32 28.34
C ARG A 253 -35.61 3.12 28.38
N ALA A 254 -34.41 3.31 27.86
CA ALA A 254 -33.39 2.27 27.79
C ALA A 254 -32.08 2.76 28.44
N LYS A 255 -31.56 2.06 29.45
CA LYS A 255 -30.13 2.16 29.82
C LYS A 255 -29.35 1.47 28.70
N VAL A 256 -28.36 2.13 28.12
CA VAL A 256 -27.51 1.66 27.02
C VAL A 256 -26.04 1.82 27.42
N SER A 257 -25.33 0.73 27.71
CA SER A 257 -23.95 0.73 28.20
C SER A 257 -22.96 0.16 27.19
N LEU A 258 -22.32 1.01 26.38
CA LEU A 258 -21.30 0.61 25.42
C LEU A 258 -20.01 0.16 26.11
N LEU A 259 -19.22 -0.71 25.47
CA LEU A 259 -17.92 -1.14 25.99
C LEU A 259 -16.92 -1.40 24.87
N PHE A 260 -15.77 -0.72 24.91
CA PHE A 260 -14.61 -0.99 24.07
C PHE A 260 -13.65 -1.92 24.81
N THR A 261 -13.40 -3.12 24.28
CA THR A 261 -12.31 -4.00 24.77
C THR A 261 -11.06 -3.88 23.91
N TRP A 262 -9.89 -4.10 24.50
CA TRP A 262 -8.59 -4.09 23.79
C TRP A 262 -7.60 -5.05 24.45
N ALA A 263 -7.03 -5.99 23.69
CA ALA A 263 -5.87 -6.77 24.12
C ALA A 263 -4.60 -5.93 24.03
N ASN A 264 -3.68 -6.11 24.98
CA ASN A 264 -2.35 -5.50 24.92
C ASN A 264 -1.52 -6.20 23.82
N SER A 265 -1.63 -5.68 22.58
CA SER A 265 -1.26 -6.37 21.36
C SER A 265 -1.02 -5.39 20.20
N ILE A 266 -0.03 -5.69 19.36
CA ILE A 266 0.19 -5.03 18.06
C ILE A 266 -0.13 -5.97 16.88
N GLY A 267 -0.99 -6.97 17.11
CA GLY A 267 -1.31 -8.02 16.14
C GLY A 267 -0.31 -9.19 16.14
N GLY A 268 -0.61 -10.22 15.34
CA GLY A 268 0.15 -11.46 15.31
C GLY A 268 0.28 -12.10 16.70
N ILE A 269 1.43 -12.70 17.00
CA ILE A 269 1.72 -13.34 18.31
C ILE A 269 2.26 -12.38 19.38
N SER A 270 2.16 -11.06 19.18
CA SER A 270 2.73 -10.08 20.14
C SER A 270 2.10 -10.16 21.53
N HIS A 271 0.80 -10.46 21.61
CA HIS A 271 -0.01 -10.66 22.82
C HIS A 271 0.36 -11.88 23.68
N LEU A 272 1.49 -12.55 23.40
CA LEU A 272 1.99 -13.75 24.07
C LEU A 272 3.45 -13.61 24.52
N SER A 273 4.09 -12.45 24.34
CA SER A 273 5.52 -12.30 24.65
C SER A 273 5.83 -12.27 26.15
N GLY A 274 4.86 -11.89 26.98
CA GLY A 274 5.08 -11.57 28.39
C GLY A 274 5.40 -10.08 28.57
N ASP A 275 5.54 -9.69 29.84
CA ASP A 275 5.89 -8.33 30.30
C ASP A 275 4.92 -7.20 29.89
N HIS A 276 3.69 -7.53 29.45
CA HIS A 276 2.62 -6.56 29.19
C HIS A 276 2.00 -6.04 30.51
N VAL A 277 1.73 -4.74 30.60
CA VAL A 277 1.09 -4.10 31.77
C VAL A 277 -0.13 -3.25 31.36
N ASN A 278 -1.12 -3.14 32.24
CA ASN A 278 -2.29 -2.27 32.05
C ASN A 278 -2.51 -1.41 33.31
N GLU A 279 -2.79 -0.11 33.18
CA GLU A 279 -3.23 0.79 34.28
C GLU A 279 -4.52 1.55 33.90
N PRO A 280 -5.25 2.19 34.83
CA PRO A 280 -6.36 3.06 34.48
C PRO A 280 -5.90 4.19 33.56
N PHE A 281 -6.71 4.54 32.57
CA PHE A 281 -6.40 5.48 31.48
C PHE A 281 -5.24 5.09 30.52
N MET A 282 -4.43 4.04 30.77
CA MET A 282 -3.31 3.64 29.88
C MET A 282 -3.07 2.12 29.83
N LEU A 283 -2.94 1.58 28.62
CA LEU A 283 -2.35 0.25 28.39
C LEU A 283 -0.83 0.39 28.25
N VAL A 284 -0.14 0.48 29.40
CA VAL A 284 1.29 0.81 29.51
C VAL A 284 2.19 -0.32 29.02
N SER A 285 3.05 0.03 28.06
CA SER A 285 4.22 -0.74 27.63
C SER A 285 3.94 -2.19 27.18
N LEU A 286 3.82 -2.35 25.87
CA LEU A 286 4.11 -3.62 25.21
C LEU A 286 5.62 -3.72 24.96
N VAL A 287 6.31 -4.60 25.70
CA VAL A 287 7.69 -4.98 25.40
C VAL A 287 7.71 -5.80 24.10
N THR A 288 7.88 -5.11 22.97
CA THR A 288 7.86 -5.77 21.65
C THR A 288 8.96 -6.84 21.57
N ALA A 289 8.52 -8.10 21.41
CA ALA A 289 9.42 -9.24 21.23
C ALA A 289 10.50 -8.99 20.15
N LYS A 290 11.67 -9.59 20.33
CA LYS A 290 12.88 -9.44 19.49
C LYS A 290 13.55 -8.06 19.56
N GLY A 291 13.23 -7.24 20.57
CA GLY A 291 13.95 -5.99 20.84
C GLY A 291 13.65 -4.87 19.84
N ASN A 292 12.39 -4.77 19.42
CA ASN A 292 11.86 -3.56 18.79
C ASN A 292 11.58 -2.46 19.85
N PRO A 293 11.20 -1.23 19.45
CA PRO A 293 10.78 -0.19 20.39
C PRO A 293 9.39 -0.48 20.97
N PRO A 294 9.12 -0.15 22.25
CA PRO A 294 7.83 -0.43 22.88
C PRO A 294 6.68 0.37 22.25
N VAL A 295 5.47 -0.11 22.51
CA VAL A 295 4.21 0.52 22.08
C VAL A 295 3.30 0.65 23.29
N THR A 296 2.78 1.84 23.56
CA THR A 296 1.75 2.08 24.58
C THR A 296 0.43 2.38 23.88
N PHE A 297 -0.66 1.74 24.31
CA PHE A 297 -2.00 2.05 23.83
C PHE A 297 -2.76 2.91 24.86
N ALA A 298 -3.70 3.71 24.40
CA ALA A 298 -4.69 4.35 25.24
C ALA A 298 -6.08 4.15 24.64
N VAL A 299 -7.03 3.79 25.48
CA VAL A 299 -8.45 3.63 25.14
C VAL A 299 -9.24 4.45 26.14
N ALA A 300 -10.08 5.36 25.67
CA ALA A 300 -10.83 6.27 26.51
C ALA A 300 -12.27 6.46 26.01
N ALA A 301 -13.13 6.98 26.88
CA ALA A 301 -14.49 7.39 26.56
C ALA A 301 -14.79 8.75 27.22
N SER A 302 -15.64 9.56 26.58
CA SER A 302 -16.06 10.85 27.13
C SER A 302 -17.16 10.66 28.18
N GLU A 303 -16.86 10.97 29.45
CA GLU A 303 -17.87 11.10 30.50
C GLU A 303 -18.60 12.44 30.36
N THR A 304 -19.93 12.43 30.46
CA THR A 304 -20.78 13.63 30.37
C THR A 304 -21.94 13.54 31.36
N GLN A 305 -22.73 14.60 31.50
CA GLN A 305 -23.91 14.61 32.38
C GLN A 305 -24.89 13.45 32.13
N ASN A 306 -24.95 12.92 30.91
CA ASN A 306 -25.82 11.81 30.51
C ASN A 306 -25.08 10.50 30.25
N VAL A 307 -23.75 10.47 30.37
CA VAL A 307 -22.89 9.32 30.02
C VAL A 307 -21.91 9.05 31.15
N ASN A 308 -22.17 8.01 31.95
CA ASN A 308 -21.32 7.53 33.04
C ASN A 308 -20.26 6.55 32.51
N VAL A 309 -18.99 6.79 32.80
CA VAL A 309 -17.87 5.94 32.36
C VAL A 309 -17.33 5.09 33.50
N THR A 310 -16.99 3.83 33.23
CA THR A 310 -16.37 2.88 34.17
C THR A 310 -15.36 1.99 33.45
N VAL A 311 -14.30 1.54 34.12
CA VAL A 311 -13.20 0.79 33.49
C VAL A 311 -12.96 -0.55 34.16
N LEU A 312 -12.37 -1.48 33.41
CA LEU A 312 -11.74 -2.70 33.92
C LEU A 312 -10.30 -2.74 33.36
N PRO A 313 -9.28 -2.36 34.16
CA PRO A 313 -7.91 -2.25 33.68
C PRO A 313 -7.32 -3.58 33.19
N CYS A 314 -7.71 -4.70 33.80
CA CYS A 314 -7.14 -6.01 33.47
C CYS A 314 -8.18 -7.13 33.55
N PHE A 315 -8.29 -7.90 32.46
CA PHE A 315 -8.83 -9.26 32.43
C PHE A 315 -7.98 -10.12 31.48
N GLY A 316 -7.94 -11.43 31.71
CA GLY A 316 -7.19 -12.38 30.89
C GLY A 316 -8.07 -13.38 30.13
N LEU A 317 -7.46 -14.06 29.16
CA LEU A 317 -8.17 -14.96 28.24
C LEU A 317 -8.09 -16.46 28.61
N THR A 318 -7.47 -16.81 29.73
CA THR A 318 -7.25 -18.18 30.18
C THR A 318 -7.80 -18.40 31.60
N GLU A 319 -7.96 -19.67 32.01
CA GLU A 319 -8.53 -20.04 33.32
C GLU A 319 -7.68 -19.57 34.52
N GLY A 320 -6.38 -19.37 34.31
CA GLY A 320 -5.44 -18.93 35.36
C GLY A 320 -5.53 -17.44 35.71
N SER A 321 -6.14 -16.61 34.86
CA SER A 321 -6.20 -15.16 35.09
C SER A 321 -7.28 -14.80 36.13
N PHE A 322 -6.94 -13.94 37.09
CA PHE A 322 -7.78 -13.59 38.24
C PHE A 322 -9.20 -13.16 37.84
N ILE A 323 -9.31 -12.24 36.88
CA ILE A 323 -10.55 -11.92 36.16
C ILE A 323 -10.41 -12.50 34.75
N THR A 324 -11.27 -13.47 34.42
CA THR A 324 -11.33 -14.09 33.09
C THR A 324 -12.24 -13.30 32.15
N ALA A 325 -12.11 -13.53 30.84
CA ALA A 325 -13.00 -12.97 29.83
C ALA A 325 -14.48 -13.33 30.10
N ARG A 326 -14.76 -14.52 30.64
CA ARG A 326 -16.09 -14.91 31.15
C ARG A 326 -16.54 -14.08 32.36
N LYS A 327 -15.70 -13.91 33.39
CA LYS A 327 -16.06 -13.12 34.59
C LYS A 327 -16.36 -11.67 34.23
N MET A 328 -15.54 -11.06 33.36
CA MET A 328 -15.78 -9.74 32.78
C MET A 328 -17.16 -9.67 32.09
N TRP A 329 -17.44 -10.62 31.19
CA TRP A 329 -18.72 -10.71 30.50
C TRP A 329 -19.90 -10.87 31.47
N GLY A 330 -19.77 -11.71 32.51
CA GLY A 330 -20.79 -11.92 33.54
C GLY A 330 -21.11 -10.66 34.35
N LYS A 331 -20.08 -9.95 34.84
CA LYS A 331 -20.22 -8.67 35.54
C LYS A 331 -20.96 -7.63 34.68
N MET A 332 -20.55 -7.48 33.43
CA MET A 332 -21.20 -6.57 32.48
C MET A 332 -22.66 -6.99 32.17
N MET A 333 -22.92 -8.29 32.03
CA MET A 333 -24.26 -8.87 31.86
C MET A 333 -25.21 -8.61 33.03
N GLN A 334 -24.69 -8.41 34.24
CA GLN A 334 -25.46 -8.17 35.46
C GLN A 334 -25.73 -6.67 35.65
N ASP A 335 -24.68 -5.85 35.67
CA ASP A 335 -24.73 -4.46 36.15
C ASP A 335 -24.74 -3.42 35.00
N GLY A 336 -24.25 -3.81 33.81
CA GLY A 336 -24.05 -2.91 32.68
C GLY A 336 -23.01 -1.82 32.94
N GLN A 337 -22.05 -2.07 33.83
CA GLN A 337 -20.94 -1.19 34.20
C GLN A 337 -19.91 -1.96 35.05
N PHE A 338 -18.73 -1.39 35.27
CA PHE A 338 -17.75 -1.88 36.25
C PHE A 338 -17.76 -1.02 37.52
N ASP A 339 -17.03 -1.48 38.54
CA ASP A 339 -16.95 -0.81 39.84
C ASP A 339 -16.04 0.44 39.76
N ARG A 340 -16.51 1.59 40.25
CA ARG A 340 -15.79 2.88 40.10
C ARG A 340 -14.42 2.91 40.79
N GLU A 341 -14.19 2.05 41.78
CA GLU A 341 -12.88 1.89 42.44
C GLU A 341 -11.77 1.46 41.47
N ASN A 342 -12.11 0.85 40.33
CA ASN A 342 -11.16 0.46 39.29
C ASN A 342 -10.35 1.63 38.70
N PHE A 343 -10.80 2.88 38.83
CA PHE A 343 -10.02 4.07 38.44
C PHE A 343 -8.84 4.37 39.39
N ASN A 344 -8.88 3.84 40.62
CA ASN A 344 -7.87 4.08 41.67
C ASN A 344 -6.87 2.92 41.82
N ILE A 345 -7.02 1.85 41.03
CA ILE A 345 -6.10 0.71 41.02
C ILE A 345 -4.81 1.13 40.30
N GLY A 346 -3.65 0.66 40.79
CA GLY A 346 -2.37 0.90 40.13
C GLY A 346 -2.18 0.07 38.84
N PRO A 347 -0.95 0.02 38.30
CA PRO A 347 -0.61 -0.90 37.23
C PRO A 347 -0.90 -2.36 37.60
N SER A 348 -1.30 -3.15 36.62
CA SER A 348 -1.40 -4.61 36.75
C SER A 348 -0.03 -5.22 37.01
N MET A 349 -0.01 -6.45 37.53
CA MET A 349 1.18 -7.29 37.41
C MET A 349 1.54 -7.48 35.92
N PRO A 350 2.83 -7.59 35.56
CA PRO A 350 3.24 -7.94 34.21
C PRO A 350 2.74 -9.34 33.82
N SER A 351 2.28 -9.49 32.58
CA SER A 351 1.80 -10.77 32.03
C SER A 351 2.88 -11.84 31.98
N SER A 352 2.53 -13.11 32.23
CA SER A 352 3.45 -14.22 31.94
C SER A 352 3.60 -14.46 30.42
N PRO A 353 4.73 -14.99 29.92
CA PRO A 353 4.83 -15.42 28.52
C PRO A 353 3.77 -16.48 28.20
N GLY A 354 3.01 -16.26 27.11
CA GLY A 354 1.82 -17.04 26.75
C GLY A 354 0.52 -16.62 27.42
N GLU A 355 0.53 -15.67 28.36
CA GLU A 355 -0.67 -15.01 28.90
C GLU A 355 -1.01 -13.76 28.09
N THR A 356 -2.30 -13.45 27.99
CA THR A 356 -2.81 -12.28 27.26
C THR A 356 -3.66 -11.41 28.16
N LEU A 357 -3.20 -10.20 28.44
CA LEU A 357 -3.96 -9.20 29.19
C LEU A 357 -4.77 -8.30 28.26
N CYS A 358 -5.96 -7.96 28.70
CA CYS A 358 -6.90 -7.07 28.02
C CYS A 358 -7.45 -6.04 29.00
N ALA A 359 -7.78 -4.84 28.51
CA ALA A 359 -8.57 -3.86 29.24
C ALA A 359 -9.94 -3.67 28.61
N ALA A 360 -10.86 -3.06 29.35
CA ALA A 360 -12.18 -2.69 28.86
C ALA A 360 -12.64 -1.33 29.41
N VAL A 361 -13.21 -0.47 28.56
CA VAL A 361 -13.75 0.85 28.91
C VAL A 361 -15.25 0.86 28.61
N SER A 362 -16.08 1.10 29.62
CA SER A 362 -17.55 1.12 29.54
C SER A 362 -18.08 2.55 29.61
N ALA A 363 -19.01 2.90 28.74
CA ALA A 363 -19.69 4.20 28.74
C ALA A 363 -21.21 4.00 28.65
N SER A 364 -21.95 4.46 29.65
CA SER A 364 -23.37 4.13 29.84
C SER A 364 -24.28 5.33 30.01
N ALA A 365 -25.37 5.33 29.23
CA ALA A 365 -26.35 6.41 29.18
C ALA A 365 -27.78 5.88 29.36
N TRP A 366 -28.71 6.77 29.72
CA TRP A 366 -30.14 6.51 29.58
C TRP A 366 -30.66 7.22 28.33
N VAL A 367 -31.42 6.50 27.50
CA VAL A 367 -32.06 7.01 26.28
C VAL A 367 -33.56 6.89 26.45
N GLU A 368 -34.21 8.03 26.68
CA GLU A 368 -35.67 8.14 26.86
C GLU A 368 -36.45 7.70 25.62
N PRO A 369 -37.77 7.41 25.71
CA PRO A 369 -38.60 7.06 24.56
C PRO A 369 -38.53 8.13 23.47
N HIS A 370 -38.25 7.73 22.23
CA HIS A 370 -38.00 8.63 21.08
C HIS A 370 -36.79 9.58 21.25
N GLY A 371 -36.01 9.42 22.32
CA GLY A 371 -34.81 10.18 22.62
C GLY A 371 -33.58 9.75 21.81
N LYS A 372 -32.56 10.61 21.84
CA LYS A 372 -31.26 10.40 21.19
C LYS A 372 -30.12 10.64 22.19
N CYS A 373 -29.01 9.93 22.04
CA CYS A 373 -27.80 10.13 22.82
C CYS A 373 -26.55 9.88 21.95
N THR A 374 -25.47 10.63 22.19
CA THR A 374 -24.17 10.39 21.57
C THR A 374 -23.15 9.98 22.64
N ILE A 375 -22.33 8.98 22.36
CA ILE A 375 -21.23 8.51 23.22
C ILE A 375 -19.98 8.37 22.35
N ALA A 376 -18.87 9.00 22.75
CA ALA A 376 -17.61 8.96 22.02
C ALA A 376 -16.56 8.12 22.77
N PHE A 377 -15.92 7.20 22.04
CA PHE A 377 -14.67 6.54 22.43
C PHE A 377 -13.52 7.01 21.54
N ALA A 378 -12.29 6.87 22.01
CA ALA A 378 -11.11 6.99 21.15
C ALA A 378 -10.05 5.93 21.49
N LEU A 379 -9.20 5.68 20.50
CA LEU A 379 -8.02 4.82 20.54
C LEU A 379 -6.81 5.66 20.13
N ALA A 380 -5.70 5.54 20.85
CA ALA A 380 -4.40 6.09 20.43
C ALA A 380 -3.26 5.09 20.71
N TRP A 381 -2.15 5.23 19.98
CA TRP A 381 -0.94 4.42 20.19
C TRP A 381 0.35 5.26 20.15
N SER A 382 1.09 5.32 21.25
CA SER A 382 2.45 5.88 21.26
C SER A 382 3.44 4.80 20.86
N SER A 383 4.02 4.94 19.66
CA SER A 383 5.21 4.20 19.19
C SER A 383 6.21 5.24 18.66
N PRO A 384 6.90 5.97 19.56
CA PRO A 384 7.61 7.19 19.19
C PRO A 384 8.86 6.93 18.36
N LYS A 385 9.45 5.74 18.47
CA LYS A 385 10.70 5.35 17.84
C LYS A 385 10.47 4.28 16.76
N ILE A 386 10.99 4.56 15.57
CA ILE A 386 11.21 3.59 14.49
C ILE A 386 12.60 2.97 14.66
N LYS A 387 12.71 1.68 14.36
CA LYS A 387 13.97 0.94 14.25
C LYS A 387 13.93 0.07 12.99
N PHE A 388 14.85 0.30 12.06
CA PHE A 388 15.05 -0.57 10.90
C PHE A 388 16.03 -1.70 11.23
N SER A 389 16.02 -2.78 10.44
CA SER A 389 16.72 -4.04 10.79
C SER A 389 18.25 -3.93 10.83
N LYS A 390 18.86 -2.96 10.11
CA LYS A 390 20.30 -2.66 10.22
C LYS A 390 20.65 -1.64 11.32
N GLY A 391 19.70 -1.31 12.20
CA GLY A 391 19.93 -0.56 13.44
C GLY A 391 19.59 0.93 13.39
N SER A 392 19.54 1.53 12.20
CA SER A 392 19.10 2.92 12.01
C SER A 392 17.75 3.18 12.69
N SER A 393 17.73 4.19 13.56
CA SER A 393 16.60 4.49 14.45
C SER A 393 16.25 5.97 14.39
N TYR A 394 14.96 6.26 14.26
CA TYR A 394 14.40 7.60 14.04
C TYR A 394 13.15 7.81 14.91
N HIS A 395 12.68 9.04 15.07
CA HIS A 395 11.38 9.30 15.72
C HIS A 395 10.27 9.58 14.69
N ARG A 396 9.04 9.13 14.97
CA ARG A 396 7.86 9.37 14.11
C ARG A 396 7.45 10.85 14.12
N ARG A 397 6.90 11.37 13.02
CA ARG A 397 6.53 12.80 12.86
C ARG A 397 5.73 13.38 14.03
N TYR A 398 4.75 12.64 14.56
CA TYR A 398 3.90 13.10 15.66
C TYR A 398 4.68 13.46 16.95
N THR A 399 5.89 12.92 17.14
CA THR A 399 6.73 13.24 18.31
C THR A 399 7.24 14.68 18.30
N LYS A 400 7.14 15.42 17.17
CA LYS A 400 7.35 16.88 17.13
C LYS A 400 6.32 17.62 18.00
N PHE A 401 5.14 17.04 18.23
CA PHE A 401 4.01 17.69 18.90
C PHE A 401 3.74 17.08 20.29
N TYR A 402 3.86 15.76 20.45
CA TYR A 402 3.58 15.04 21.71
C TYR A 402 4.85 14.49 22.40
N GLY A 403 6.04 14.82 21.89
CA GLY A 403 7.31 14.30 22.42
C GLY A 403 7.48 12.79 22.25
N THR A 404 8.40 12.20 23.00
CA THR A 404 8.74 10.75 22.94
C THR A 404 8.35 10.00 24.21
N SER A 405 7.40 10.52 24.98
CA SER A 405 6.92 9.89 26.22
C SER A 405 6.08 8.64 25.91
N GLU A 406 6.22 7.59 26.72
CA GLU A 406 5.30 6.45 26.68
C GLU A 406 3.86 6.89 27.02
N ARG A 407 3.71 7.89 27.90
CA ARG A 407 2.41 8.49 28.27
C ARG A 407 1.77 9.37 27.20
N ALA A 408 2.46 9.68 26.09
CA ALA A 408 1.91 10.52 25.01
C ALA A 408 0.62 9.95 24.40
N ALA A 409 0.34 8.64 24.57
CA ALA A 409 -0.93 8.04 24.18
C ALA A 409 -2.14 8.63 24.95
N VAL A 410 -1.97 9.11 26.18
CA VAL A 410 -3.03 9.79 26.96
C VAL A 410 -3.36 11.13 26.34
N ASP A 411 -2.33 11.94 26.10
CA ASP A 411 -2.48 13.28 25.51
C ASP A 411 -3.12 13.17 24.12
N LEU A 412 -2.68 12.19 23.31
CA LEU A 412 -3.28 11.87 22.01
C LEU A 412 -4.75 11.43 22.11
N VAL A 413 -5.13 10.55 23.05
CA VAL A 413 -6.51 10.05 23.14
C VAL A 413 -7.47 11.10 23.72
N HIS A 414 -6.97 11.96 24.61
CA HIS A 414 -7.66 13.14 25.11
C HIS A 414 -7.91 14.13 23.97
N ASP A 415 -6.86 14.52 23.25
CA ASP A 415 -6.96 15.50 22.18
C ASP A 415 -7.80 14.99 21.00
N ALA A 416 -7.81 13.68 20.73
CA ALA A 416 -8.74 13.08 19.79
C ALA A 416 -10.21 13.22 20.23
N LEU A 417 -10.53 12.91 21.50
CA LEU A 417 -11.89 13.07 22.05
C LEU A 417 -12.37 14.52 22.06
N THR A 418 -11.48 15.51 22.15
CA THR A 418 -11.86 16.93 22.13
C THR A 418 -11.91 17.56 20.75
N ASN A 419 -11.09 17.09 19.78
CA ASN A 419 -10.93 17.76 18.48
C ASN A 419 -11.61 17.06 17.29
N TYR A 420 -12.10 15.82 17.41
CA TYR A 420 -12.62 15.05 16.25
C TYR A 420 -13.70 15.76 15.42
N LYS A 421 -14.50 16.64 16.01
CA LYS A 421 -15.54 17.41 15.29
C LYS A 421 -14.91 18.37 14.28
N HIS A 422 -13.80 19.01 14.62
CA HIS A 422 -13.05 19.84 13.69
C HIS A 422 -12.45 19.02 12.54
N TRP A 423 -11.98 17.79 12.84
CA TRP A 423 -11.57 16.86 11.79
C TRP A 423 -12.76 16.48 10.88
N GLU A 424 -13.94 16.16 11.41
CA GLU A 424 -15.14 15.89 10.60
C GLU A 424 -15.49 17.08 9.69
N GLU A 425 -15.48 18.31 10.22
CA GLU A 425 -15.76 19.55 9.47
C GLU A 425 -14.77 19.79 8.32
N GLU A 426 -13.46 19.71 8.60
CA GLU A 426 -12.44 19.89 7.55
C GLU A 426 -12.44 18.72 6.55
N ILE A 427 -12.71 17.48 6.98
CA ILE A 427 -12.88 16.32 6.08
C ILE A 427 -14.06 16.53 5.13
N GLU A 428 -15.22 16.97 5.63
CA GLU A 428 -16.38 17.25 4.77
C GLU A 428 -16.10 18.39 3.79
N LYS A 429 -15.44 19.45 4.25
CA LYS A 429 -15.05 20.62 3.45
C LYS A 429 -14.15 20.29 2.26
N TRP A 430 -13.16 19.39 2.39
CA TRP A 430 -12.32 18.99 1.24
C TRP A 430 -12.96 17.91 0.36
N GLN A 431 -13.81 17.04 0.91
CA GLN A 431 -14.53 16.02 0.12
C GLN A 431 -15.68 16.62 -0.72
N SER A 432 -16.42 17.59 -0.17
CA SER A 432 -17.69 18.08 -0.75
C SER A 432 -17.60 18.55 -2.21
N PRO A 433 -16.59 19.32 -2.67
CA PRO A 433 -16.53 19.78 -4.07
C PRO A 433 -16.56 18.65 -5.11
N ILE A 434 -16.01 17.48 -4.80
CA ILE A 434 -16.00 16.30 -5.67
C ILE A 434 -17.28 15.47 -5.47
N LEU A 435 -17.76 15.36 -4.22
CA LEU A 435 -19.02 14.66 -3.91
C LEU A 435 -20.23 15.33 -4.59
N GLU A 436 -20.27 16.66 -4.61
CA GLU A 436 -21.40 17.44 -5.15
C GLU A 436 -21.38 17.60 -6.67
N ASP A 437 -20.24 17.36 -7.34
CA ASP A 437 -20.14 17.51 -8.80
C ASP A 437 -21.00 16.49 -9.55
N ILE A 438 -22.15 16.95 -10.08
CA ILE A 438 -23.11 16.12 -10.81
C ILE A 438 -22.59 15.51 -12.12
N ARG A 439 -21.41 15.93 -12.60
CA ARG A 439 -20.77 15.39 -13.82
C ARG A 439 -20.09 14.05 -13.55
N LEU A 440 -19.62 13.82 -12.33
CA LEU A 440 -18.80 12.64 -12.01
C LEU A 440 -19.69 11.43 -11.61
N PRO A 441 -19.40 10.21 -12.11
CA PRO A 441 -20.14 9.00 -11.74
C PRO A 441 -20.15 8.70 -10.23
N GLU A 442 -21.25 8.13 -9.71
CA GLU A 442 -21.39 7.79 -8.27
C GLU A 442 -20.25 6.89 -7.77
N TRP A 443 -19.88 5.85 -8.55
CA TRP A 443 -18.78 4.94 -8.20
C TRP A 443 -17.42 5.64 -8.16
N TYR A 444 -17.17 6.58 -9.08
CA TYR A 444 -15.86 7.22 -9.21
C TYR A 444 -15.50 7.98 -7.94
N LYS A 445 -16.46 8.76 -7.43
CA LYS A 445 -16.29 9.59 -6.24
C LYS A 445 -15.86 8.79 -5.02
N PHE A 446 -16.60 7.73 -4.67
CA PHE A 446 -16.26 6.97 -3.47
C PHE A 446 -15.04 6.06 -3.68
N THR A 447 -14.72 5.59 -4.89
CA THR A 447 -13.48 4.86 -5.14
C THR A 447 -12.26 5.79 -5.08
N LEU A 448 -12.31 6.98 -5.68
CA LEU A 448 -11.26 8.01 -5.62
C LEU A 448 -10.82 8.30 -4.18
N PHE A 449 -11.78 8.56 -3.28
CA PHE A 449 -11.47 8.76 -1.86
C PHE A 449 -11.01 7.47 -1.17
N ASN A 450 -11.67 6.33 -1.39
CA ASN A 450 -11.35 5.10 -0.66
C ASN A 450 -10.00 4.47 -1.07
N GLU A 451 -9.47 4.70 -2.28
CA GLU A 451 -8.11 4.27 -2.68
C GLU A 451 -7.00 5.01 -1.89
N LEU A 452 -7.28 6.19 -1.30
CA LEU A 452 -6.33 6.90 -0.42
C LEU A 452 -5.97 6.13 0.86
N TYR A 453 -6.69 5.05 1.19
CA TYR A 453 -6.37 4.17 2.32
C TYR A 453 -4.88 3.74 2.33
N PHE A 454 -4.25 3.63 1.16
CA PHE A 454 -2.85 3.28 1.01
C PHE A 454 -1.89 4.30 1.64
N LEU A 455 -2.23 5.60 1.69
CA LEU A 455 -1.40 6.61 2.36
C LEU A 455 -1.32 6.42 3.88
N VAL A 456 -2.18 5.57 4.45
CA VAL A 456 -2.11 5.10 5.84
C VAL A 456 -1.60 3.65 5.88
N ALA A 457 -2.27 2.72 5.20
CA ALA A 457 -2.06 1.27 5.26
C ALA A 457 -1.02 0.70 4.25
N GLY A 458 -0.27 1.55 3.56
CA GLY A 458 0.88 1.21 2.72
C GLY A 458 2.20 1.08 3.50
N GLY A 459 2.14 0.60 4.75
CA GLY A 459 3.31 0.44 5.62
C GLY A 459 3.99 1.74 6.06
N THR A 460 3.26 2.86 6.03
CA THR A 460 3.85 4.21 5.95
C THR A 460 4.71 4.62 7.15
N VAL A 461 5.76 5.40 6.86
CA VAL A 461 6.76 5.91 7.82
C VAL A 461 7.01 7.39 7.54
N TRP A 462 6.85 8.24 8.56
CA TRP A 462 7.13 9.66 8.48
C TRP A 462 7.99 10.07 9.68
N ILE A 463 9.14 10.70 9.43
CA ILE A 463 10.13 11.05 10.47
C ILE A 463 10.42 12.54 10.53
N GLY A 464 10.82 13.04 11.71
CA GLY A 464 11.41 14.38 11.86
C GLY A 464 12.82 14.47 11.27
N THR A 465 13.24 15.65 10.84
CA THR A 465 14.55 15.88 10.19
C THR A 465 15.76 15.77 11.12
N HIS A 466 15.64 16.25 12.36
CA HIS A 466 16.74 16.18 13.34
C HIS A 466 16.72 14.92 14.21
N THR A 467 15.76 14.02 14.01
CA THR A 467 15.52 12.88 14.91
C THR A 467 16.27 11.60 14.51
N ARG A 468 17.60 11.62 14.57
CA ARG A 468 18.40 10.39 14.67
C ARG A 468 18.58 10.09 16.16
N CYS A 469 18.14 8.91 16.62
CA CYS A 469 18.26 8.57 18.04
C CYS A 469 19.75 8.50 18.44
N PRO A 470 20.19 9.08 19.58
CA PRO A 470 21.51 8.82 20.12
C PRO A 470 21.68 7.33 20.40
N SER A 471 22.60 6.68 19.70
CA SER A 471 23.06 5.33 20.04
C SER A 471 24.15 5.40 21.10
N LEU A 472 24.27 4.35 21.92
CA LEU A 472 25.44 4.17 22.77
C LEU A 472 26.66 3.94 21.87
N VAL A 473 27.52 4.96 21.74
CA VAL A 473 28.67 4.94 20.84
C VAL A 473 29.79 4.10 21.45
N TYR A 474 29.97 2.88 20.93
CA TYR A 474 31.29 2.26 20.92
C TYR A 474 32.18 3.07 19.96
N TRP A 475 33.30 3.57 20.47
CA TRP A 475 34.20 4.47 19.74
C TRP A 475 34.91 3.79 18.56
N GLN A 476 34.28 3.81 17.39
CA GLN A 476 34.99 3.64 16.12
C GLN A 476 35.58 5.00 15.70
N LYS A 477 36.92 5.04 15.54
CA LYS A 477 37.61 6.25 15.08
C LYS A 477 37.19 6.58 13.64
N PRO A 478 36.93 7.85 13.29
CA PRO A 478 36.58 8.23 11.92
C PRO A 478 37.76 8.02 10.97
N ILE A 479 37.47 7.42 9.81
CA ILE A 479 38.41 7.34 8.68
C ILE A 479 38.28 8.66 7.88
N PRO A 480 39.38 9.40 7.62
CA PRO A 480 39.30 10.68 6.93
C PRO A 480 38.97 10.50 5.44
N THR A 481 38.08 11.33 4.91
CA THR A 481 37.71 11.35 3.49
C THR A 481 38.71 12.17 2.65
N PRO A 482 38.91 11.89 1.34
CA PRO A 482 40.02 12.48 0.57
C PRO A 482 39.98 14.00 0.32
N TRP A 483 38.91 14.69 0.71
CA TRP A 483 38.70 16.11 0.38
C TRP A 483 39.31 17.10 1.38
N SER A 484 39.63 16.67 2.61
CA SER A 484 40.28 17.52 3.62
C SER A 484 41.78 17.80 3.32
N VAL A 485 42.37 17.09 2.35
CA VAL A 485 43.81 17.16 2.04
C VAL A 485 44.18 18.32 1.09
N LYS A 486 43.22 18.88 0.32
CA LYS A 486 43.53 19.90 -0.70
C LYS A 486 43.42 21.36 -0.26
N VAL A 487 42.81 21.67 0.88
CA VAL A 487 42.77 23.05 1.42
C VAL A 487 43.98 23.33 2.32
N ALA A 488 44.50 22.32 3.03
CA ALA A 488 45.67 22.46 3.90
C ALA A 488 46.99 22.75 3.17
N ASN A 489 47.10 22.39 1.89
CA ASN A 489 48.34 22.50 1.12
C ASN A 489 48.54 23.85 0.39
N LEU A 490 47.61 24.81 0.50
CA LEU A 490 47.78 26.14 -0.13
C LEU A 490 48.40 27.19 0.82
N PHE A 491 48.39 26.94 2.13
CA PHE A 491 48.90 27.88 3.15
C PHE A 491 50.30 27.55 3.70
N LYS A 492 51.02 26.58 3.09
CA LYS A 492 52.29 26.06 3.61
C LYS A 492 53.51 26.31 2.70
N HIS A 493 53.52 27.45 2.01
CA HIS A 493 54.59 27.87 1.08
C HIS A 493 54.99 29.36 1.19
N LEU A 494 54.68 30.01 2.33
CA LEU A 494 55.07 31.40 2.62
C LEU A 494 55.64 31.61 4.04
N ALA A 495 56.10 30.54 4.69
CA ALA A 495 56.64 30.60 6.06
C ALA A 495 57.73 29.54 6.29
N ASP A 496 58.90 29.72 5.66
CA ASP A 496 60.13 29.01 6.00
C ASP A 496 61.33 29.97 5.94
N SER A 497 61.93 30.27 7.10
CA SER A 497 63.20 31.01 7.19
C SER A 497 63.90 30.76 8.53
N SER A 498 65.13 30.24 8.48
CA SER A 498 66.08 30.02 9.60
C SER A 498 65.79 28.89 10.61
N SER A 499 66.84 28.50 11.36
CA SER A 499 67.05 27.22 12.07
C SER A 499 68.15 27.38 13.16
N PRO A 500 68.75 26.34 13.79
CA PRO A 500 68.22 25.23 14.61
C PRO A 500 68.97 24.99 15.97
N SER A 501 68.42 24.17 16.89
CA SER A 501 69.12 23.31 17.91
C SER A 501 68.06 22.47 18.69
N ALA A 502 68.17 21.17 19.03
CA ALA A 502 69.18 20.35 19.73
C ALA A 502 69.04 20.41 21.29
N ASP A 503 69.03 19.33 22.10
CA ASP A 503 69.03 17.85 21.91
C ASP A 503 68.70 17.13 23.28
N VAL A 504 68.89 15.80 23.39
CA VAL A 504 69.12 14.94 24.61
C VAL A 504 67.93 14.11 25.19
N LYS A 505 67.90 12.81 24.82
CA LYS A 505 67.88 11.53 25.63
C LYS A 505 67.08 11.42 26.97
N SER A 506 66.50 10.28 27.38
CA SER A 506 66.23 8.91 26.83
C SER A 506 65.29 8.13 27.83
N ASP A 507 65.11 6.80 28.01
CA ASP A 507 65.80 5.55 27.56
C ASP A 507 64.95 4.23 27.76
N GLN A 508 65.60 3.07 27.53
CA GLN A 508 65.26 1.61 27.59
C GLN A 508 64.74 1.00 28.94
N ASP A 509 64.24 -0.27 29.05
CA ASP A 509 63.42 -1.20 28.20
C ASP A 509 63.02 -2.48 29.07
N PRO A 510 62.48 -3.66 28.59
CA PRO A 510 61.60 -4.56 29.38
C PRO A 510 62.22 -6.01 29.54
N PRO A 511 61.54 -7.20 29.42
CA PRO A 511 60.13 -7.65 29.46
C PRO A 511 59.87 -8.96 30.29
N ILE A 512 58.64 -9.54 30.25
CA ILE A 512 58.30 -10.97 29.90
C ILE A 512 56.98 -11.54 30.52
N LYS A 513 56.09 -12.03 29.62
CA LYS A 513 55.04 -13.09 29.68
C LYS A 513 54.01 -13.22 30.83
N VAL A 514 52.80 -13.68 30.45
CA VAL A 514 51.64 -14.00 31.31
C VAL A 514 50.92 -15.25 30.79
N GLU A 515 50.52 -16.15 31.71
CA GLU A 515 49.26 -16.94 31.76
C GLU A 515 49.34 -17.86 33.02
N SER A 516 48.29 -18.15 33.81
CA SER A 516 46.87 -18.36 33.48
C SER A 516 45.94 -18.34 34.73
N LYS A 517 44.62 -18.47 34.50
CA LYS A 517 43.51 -18.89 35.43
C LYS A 517 42.95 -17.92 36.50
N ASN A 518 41.69 -17.53 36.23
CA ASN A 518 40.48 -17.51 37.09
C ASN A 518 40.58 -17.36 38.63
N ILE A 519 39.78 -16.44 39.18
CA ILE A 519 38.93 -16.66 40.38
C ILE A 519 37.71 -15.69 40.36
N LYS A 520 36.65 -15.99 41.13
CA LYS A 520 35.38 -15.23 41.20
C LYS A 520 35.50 -13.95 42.05
N VAL A 521 34.53 -13.03 41.91
CA VAL A 521 34.23 -11.99 42.91
C VAL A 521 32.72 -11.92 43.21
N THR A 522 32.43 -12.03 44.50
CA THR A 522 31.30 -11.45 45.27
C THR A 522 31.97 -10.91 46.56
N GLU A 523 31.51 -9.89 47.29
CA GLU A 523 30.18 -9.29 47.45
C GLU A 523 30.30 -7.88 48.11
N ALA A 524 29.17 -7.34 48.61
CA ALA A 524 29.03 -6.36 49.71
C ALA A 524 29.01 -4.84 49.41
N GLU A 525 28.39 -4.13 50.37
CA GLU A 525 27.90 -2.74 50.33
C GLU A 525 28.63 -1.84 51.36
N MET A 526 28.39 -0.51 51.35
CA MET A 526 28.35 0.26 52.61
C MET A 526 27.57 1.59 52.55
N ASN A 527 27.13 2.05 53.73
CA ASN A 527 26.28 3.23 53.96
C ASN A 527 27.06 4.51 54.33
N CYS A 528 26.40 5.67 54.34
CA CYS A 528 26.85 6.90 55.02
C CYS A 528 25.67 7.74 55.56
N ARG A 529 25.88 8.51 56.65
CA ARG A 529 24.90 9.39 57.33
C ARG A 529 25.60 10.44 58.23
N HIS A 530 24.84 11.46 58.66
CA HIS A 530 25.14 12.51 59.68
C HIS A 530 26.09 13.66 59.24
N SER A 531 25.97 14.92 59.73
CA SER A 531 24.91 15.61 60.52
C SER A 531 25.13 17.16 60.60
N THR A 532 24.37 17.86 61.47
CA THR A 532 24.36 19.31 61.87
C THR A 532 23.55 20.27 60.98
N GLY A 533 22.84 21.29 61.52
CA GLY A 533 22.39 21.54 62.91
C GLY A 533 21.89 22.99 63.21
N PHE A 534 20.75 23.11 63.94
CA PHE A 534 20.17 24.33 64.58
C PHE A 534 19.62 25.47 63.66
N GLU A 535 18.51 26.19 63.93
CA GLU A 535 17.28 26.02 64.78
C GLU A 535 16.18 27.06 64.31
N HIS A 536 15.05 27.51 64.93
CA HIS A 536 14.49 27.46 66.31
C HIS A 536 12.91 27.46 66.37
N THR A 537 12.22 28.62 66.21
CA THR A 537 10.86 28.93 66.80
C THR A 537 10.01 29.95 65.98
N SER A 538 8.69 30.20 66.15
CA SER A 538 7.56 29.51 66.86
C SER A 538 6.16 30.12 66.55
N THR A 539 5.11 29.28 66.54
CA THR A 539 3.69 29.50 66.99
C THR A 539 2.74 30.63 66.48
N SER A 540 1.58 30.17 65.98
CA SER A 540 0.17 30.61 66.24
C SER A 540 -0.40 31.97 65.75
N GLY A 541 -1.74 32.05 65.68
CA GLY A 541 -2.54 33.26 65.35
C GLY A 541 -3.86 32.95 64.62
N CYS A 542 -4.97 33.65 64.91
CA CYS A 542 -6.29 33.34 64.32
C CYS A 542 -7.30 34.54 64.31
N ASN A 543 -8.28 34.47 63.40
CA ASN A 543 -9.62 35.10 63.42
C ASN A 543 -9.85 36.64 63.25
N SER A 544 -10.83 36.95 62.38
CA SER A 544 -11.88 38.00 62.55
C SER A 544 -11.49 39.50 62.41
N SER A 545 -12.38 40.48 62.20
CA SER A 545 -13.70 40.56 61.51
C SER A 545 -14.17 42.04 61.40
N THR A 546 -15.40 42.30 60.90
CA THR A 546 -16.15 43.60 60.85
C THR A 546 -15.64 44.70 59.88
N GLY A 547 -16.45 45.65 59.40
CA GLY A 547 -17.93 45.74 59.39
C GLY A 547 -18.51 47.18 59.28
N VAL A 548 -19.72 47.32 58.70
CA VAL A 548 -20.59 48.54 58.69
C VAL A 548 -20.10 49.75 57.84
N GLY A 549 -20.94 50.54 57.12
CA GLY A 549 -22.34 50.36 56.70
C GLY A 549 -23.11 51.65 56.30
N LEU A 550 -24.20 51.46 55.52
CA LEU A 550 -25.45 52.28 55.39
C LEU A 550 -25.58 53.54 54.47
N LYS A 551 -26.66 53.49 53.64
CA LYS A 551 -27.57 54.57 53.14
C LYS A 551 -27.04 55.62 52.11
N GLN A 552 -27.83 56.16 51.16
CA GLN A 552 -29.13 55.78 50.55
C GLN A 552 -29.35 56.52 49.19
N ASN A 553 -30.20 55.98 48.30
CA ASN A 553 -30.94 56.56 47.13
C ASN A 553 -30.30 57.65 46.21
N GLY A 554 -30.39 57.63 44.87
CA GLY A 554 -30.83 56.58 43.92
C GLY A 554 -31.52 57.12 42.65
N SER A 555 -30.93 56.92 41.44
CA SER A 555 -31.65 56.81 40.14
C SER A 555 -30.74 56.31 38.99
N SER A 556 -31.26 55.37 38.19
CA SER A 556 -31.02 55.11 36.74
C SER A 556 -29.62 55.02 36.09
N THR A 557 -29.47 54.00 35.22
CA THR A 557 -28.63 53.92 34.00
C THR A 557 -27.09 53.95 34.11
N ILE A 558 -26.53 52.78 34.44
CA ILE A 558 -25.30 52.13 33.92
C ILE A 558 -24.29 53.01 33.15
N PRO A 559 -23.12 53.32 33.75
CA PRO A 559 -21.90 53.58 32.99
C PRO A 559 -20.61 52.91 33.54
N ARG A 560 -19.68 52.67 32.59
CA ARG A 560 -18.24 52.31 32.71
C ARG A 560 -17.58 52.38 34.11
N LYS A 561 -16.82 51.32 34.47
CA LYS A 561 -15.60 51.41 35.31
C LYS A 561 -14.35 51.01 34.52
N LYS A 562 -13.22 51.66 34.81
CA LYS A 562 -11.91 51.39 34.19
C LYS A 562 -11.26 50.13 34.76
N ARG A 563 -10.45 49.44 33.94
CA ARG A 563 -9.57 48.33 34.34
C ARG A 563 -8.28 48.84 34.99
N SER A 564 -7.72 48.09 35.93
CA SER A 564 -6.28 48.11 36.26
C SER A 564 -5.82 46.72 36.75
N SER A 565 -5.07 46.03 35.89
CA SER A 565 -4.13 44.93 36.14
C SER A 565 -4.12 44.20 37.49
N LYS A 566 -4.36 42.88 37.44
CA LYS A 566 -3.39 41.87 37.93
C LYS A 566 -3.40 40.68 36.94
N HIS A 567 -2.30 39.91 36.91
CA HIS A 567 -1.94 39.10 35.74
C HIS A 567 -2.83 37.88 35.50
N PHE A 568 -3.34 37.76 34.27
CA PHE A 568 -3.40 36.50 33.53
C PHE A 568 -2.52 36.66 32.30
N SER A 569 -1.55 35.76 32.12
CA SER A 569 -0.62 35.79 30.99
C SER A 569 -1.24 35.17 29.74
N HIS A 570 -1.99 35.98 28.98
CA HIS A 570 -2.28 35.67 27.58
C HIS A 570 -0.98 35.75 26.75
N HIS A 571 -0.17 34.69 26.79
CA HIS A 571 0.74 34.40 25.68
C HIS A 571 -0.08 33.77 24.55
N LEU A 572 -0.70 34.63 23.73
CA LEU A 572 -0.88 34.26 22.33
C LEU A 572 0.53 34.08 21.76
N LYS A 573 0.84 32.89 21.23
CA LYS A 573 1.98 32.70 20.34
C LYS A 573 1.62 33.18 18.93
N THR A 574 1.39 34.48 18.79
CA THR A 574 1.44 35.15 17.47
C THR A 574 2.90 35.33 17.07
N GLU A 575 3.54 34.23 16.70
CA GLU A 575 4.93 34.19 16.20
C GLU A 575 5.12 33.16 15.05
N ASP A 576 4.21 32.19 14.90
CA ASP A 576 4.22 31.16 13.83
C ASP A 576 3.74 31.67 12.44
N GLN A 577 3.86 32.96 12.12
CA GLN A 577 3.50 33.53 10.80
C GLN A 577 4.68 34.06 9.97
N LEU A 578 5.92 33.91 10.45
CA LEU A 578 7.13 34.30 9.70
C LEU A 578 8.28 33.27 9.87
N ASP A 579 8.01 31.99 9.64
CA ASP A 579 9.07 30.99 9.41
C ASP A 579 8.89 30.32 8.04
N GLY A 580 9.60 30.85 7.05
CA GLY A 580 9.35 30.63 5.62
C GLY A 580 9.75 29.26 5.06
N ASN A 581 10.02 28.27 5.91
CA ASN A 581 10.40 26.92 5.49
C ASN A 581 9.91 25.87 6.50
N GLU A 582 8.59 25.64 6.54
CA GLU A 582 7.99 24.55 7.33
C GLU A 582 8.52 23.18 6.91
N ASP A 583 9.55 22.73 7.60
CA ASP A 583 10.14 21.42 7.38
C ASP A 583 9.17 20.29 7.78
N VAL A 584 8.67 19.58 6.77
CA VAL A 584 7.75 18.45 6.95
C VAL A 584 8.45 17.14 7.28
N GLY A 585 9.78 17.04 7.23
CA GLY A 585 10.47 15.77 7.46
C GLY A 585 10.56 14.87 6.23
N ARG A 586 11.06 13.64 6.42
CA ARG A 586 11.19 12.63 5.36
C ARG A 586 10.09 11.59 5.48
N PHE A 587 9.62 11.10 4.34
CA PHE A 587 8.50 10.17 4.23
C PHE A 587 8.90 8.93 3.44
N LEU A 588 8.39 7.77 3.83
CA LEU A 588 8.49 6.51 3.12
C LEU A 588 7.13 5.79 3.13
N TYR A 589 6.79 5.16 2.02
CA TYR A 589 5.77 4.11 1.97
C TYR A 589 6.29 2.87 1.25
N LEU A 590 5.65 1.71 1.45
CA LEU A 590 6.02 0.50 0.74
C LEU A 590 5.54 0.56 -0.71
N GLU A 591 6.08 -0.30 -1.55
CA GLU A 591 5.52 -0.63 -2.86
C GLU A 591 4.19 -1.41 -2.69
N GLY A 592 4.22 -2.44 -1.85
CA GLY A 592 3.05 -3.12 -1.30
C GLY A 592 3.44 -3.96 -0.07
N VAL A 593 2.48 -4.63 0.58
CA VAL A 593 2.82 -5.41 1.80
C VAL A 593 3.59 -6.72 1.48
N GLU A 594 3.45 -7.22 0.25
CA GLU A 594 4.19 -8.38 -0.27
C GLU A 594 5.60 -7.98 -0.76
N TYR A 595 5.78 -6.75 -1.26
CA TYR A 595 7.02 -6.23 -1.87
C TYR A 595 7.60 -5.09 -1.00
N ILE A 596 8.54 -5.44 -0.11
CA ILE A 596 8.95 -4.59 1.00
C ILE A 596 10.11 -3.68 0.59
N MET A 597 9.82 -2.74 -0.30
CA MET A 597 10.77 -1.75 -0.84
C MET A 597 10.20 -0.34 -0.61
N TRP A 598 11.04 0.58 -0.13
CA TRP A 598 10.59 1.91 0.27
C TRP A 598 10.59 2.89 -0.91
N CYS A 599 9.41 3.44 -1.22
CA CYS A 599 9.17 4.39 -2.31
C CYS A 599 9.67 3.90 -3.68
N THR A 600 9.36 2.67 -4.07
CA THR A 600 9.69 2.16 -5.43
C THR A 600 9.22 3.15 -6.49
N TYR A 601 10.16 3.64 -7.29
CA TYR A 601 10.07 4.96 -7.91
C TYR A 601 9.40 4.93 -9.28
N ASP A 602 9.57 3.83 -10.01
CA ASP A 602 8.86 3.52 -11.24
C ASP A 602 7.37 3.21 -11.01
N VAL A 603 6.98 2.88 -9.77
CA VAL A 603 5.59 2.74 -9.28
C VAL A 603 5.06 4.07 -8.74
N HIS A 604 5.87 4.81 -7.98
CA HIS A 604 5.60 6.15 -7.47
C HIS A 604 5.20 7.12 -8.60
N PHE A 605 5.79 6.99 -9.80
CA PHE A 605 5.38 7.68 -11.03
C PHE A 605 3.87 7.72 -11.29
N TYR A 606 3.15 6.65 -10.95
CA TYR A 606 1.70 6.55 -11.10
C TYR A 606 0.95 7.09 -9.87
N ALA A 607 1.48 6.83 -8.67
CA ALA A 607 0.82 7.12 -7.40
C ALA A 607 0.98 8.57 -6.92
N SER A 608 2.04 9.26 -7.34
CA SER A 608 2.46 10.54 -6.76
C SER A 608 1.50 11.71 -7.00
N PHE A 609 0.56 11.59 -7.94
CA PHE A 609 -0.53 12.57 -8.11
C PHE A 609 -1.33 12.77 -6.81
N ALA A 610 -1.62 11.69 -6.06
CA ALA A 610 -2.33 11.78 -4.78
C ALA A 610 -1.53 12.50 -3.69
N LEU A 611 -0.19 12.37 -3.69
CA LEU A 611 0.67 13.09 -2.76
C LEU A 611 0.87 14.55 -3.17
N LEU A 612 1.03 14.82 -4.47
CA LEU A 612 1.19 16.18 -4.99
C LEU A 612 -0.06 17.04 -4.78
N GLU A 613 -1.25 16.48 -5.00
CA GLU A 613 -2.52 17.20 -4.84
C GLU A 613 -2.86 17.43 -3.36
N LEU A 614 -2.64 16.45 -2.48
CA LEU A 614 -3.10 16.52 -1.09
C LEU A 614 -2.01 16.95 -0.09
N PHE A 615 -0.75 16.58 -0.33
CA PHE A 615 0.38 16.82 0.59
C PHE A 615 1.67 17.22 -0.15
N PRO A 616 1.67 18.29 -1.00
CA PRO A 616 2.78 18.63 -1.88
C PRO A 616 4.14 18.77 -1.18
N LYS A 617 4.19 19.23 0.09
CA LYS A 617 5.47 19.31 0.83
C LYS A 617 6.10 17.94 1.07
N ILE A 618 5.31 16.87 1.20
CA ILE A 618 5.79 15.48 1.31
C ILE A 618 6.34 15.02 -0.04
N GLU A 619 5.59 15.22 -1.12
CA GLU A 619 6.01 14.86 -2.49
C GLU A 619 7.36 15.50 -2.85
N LEU A 620 7.48 16.83 -2.69
CA LEU A 620 8.74 17.54 -2.96
C LEU A 620 9.91 17.02 -2.10
N ASN A 621 9.64 16.54 -0.87
CA ASN A 621 10.68 15.94 -0.03
C ASN A 621 11.07 14.51 -0.46
N ILE A 622 10.15 13.73 -1.03
CA ILE A 622 10.49 12.46 -1.71
C ILE A 622 11.38 12.77 -2.93
N GLN A 623 10.98 13.73 -3.77
CA GLN A 623 11.79 14.11 -4.93
C GLN A 623 13.19 14.65 -4.55
N ARG A 624 13.31 15.40 -3.45
CA ARG A 624 14.61 15.81 -2.87
C ARG A 624 15.46 14.61 -2.43
N ASP A 625 14.85 13.58 -1.86
CA ASP A 625 15.55 12.36 -1.45
C ASP A 625 16.04 11.56 -2.67
N PHE A 626 15.24 11.47 -3.73
CA PHE A 626 15.66 10.87 -5.00
C PHE A 626 16.72 11.71 -5.74
N ALA A 627 16.64 13.04 -5.72
CA ALA A 627 17.67 13.91 -6.29
C ALA A 627 19.03 13.72 -5.60
N LYS A 628 19.04 13.62 -4.26
CA LYS A 628 20.23 13.28 -3.46
C LYS A 628 20.74 11.87 -3.80
N ALA A 629 19.83 10.91 -4.01
CA ALA A 629 20.18 9.55 -4.41
C ALA A 629 20.83 9.48 -5.81
N VAL A 630 20.28 10.14 -6.82
CA VAL A 630 20.84 10.20 -8.21
C VAL A 630 22.30 10.63 -8.19
N LEU A 631 22.61 11.69 -7.44
CA LEU A 631 23.95 12.26 -7.34
C LEU A 631 24.94 11.40 -6.52
N SER A 632 24.44 10.39 -5.79
CA SER A 632 25.21 9.47 -4.95
C SER A 632 25.60 8.15 -5.64
N GLU A 633 26.61 7.49 -5.08
CA GLU A 633 27.12 6.19 -5.51
C GLU A 633 27.30 5.26 -4.30
N ASP A 634 26.99 3.97 -4.48
CA ASP A 634 27.30 2.90 -3.52
C ASP A 634 28.07 1.79 -4.22
N GLY A 635 29.40 1.84 -4.09
CA GLY A 635 30.35 0.89 -4.68
C GLY A 635 30.28 -0.54 -4.12
N ARG A 636 29.39 -0.84 -3.15
CA ARG A 636 29.19 -2.21 -2.67
C ARG A 636 28.70 -3.11 -3.81
N LYS A 637 29.31 -4.29 -3.94
CA LYS A 637 28.88 -5.27 -4.95
C LYS A 637 27.62 -5.99 -4.50
N VAL A 638 26.62 -6.03 -5.37
CA VAL A 638 25.40 -6.84 -5.24
C VAL A 638 25.33 -7.88 -6.34
N LYS A 639 24.58 -8.95 -6.10
CA LYS A 639 24.32 -10.01 -7.09
C LYS A 639 22.92 -9.82 -7.65
N PHE A 640 22.80 -9.75 -8.98
CA PHE A 640 21.49 -9.70 -9.63
C PHE A 640 20.98 -11.13 -9.86
N LEU A 641 19.73 -11.40 -9.50
CA LEU A 641 19.21 -12.77 -9.36
C LEU A 641 18.76 -13.38 -10.69
N ALA A 642 18.34 -12.59 -11.68
CA ALA A 642 17.90 -13.07 -12.99
C ALA A 642 19.08 -13.45 -13.90
N GLU A 643 20.12 -12.63 -13.95
CA GLU A 643 21.36 -12.89 -14.70
C GLU A 643 22.29 -13.81 -13.91
N GLY A 644 22.46 -13.53 -12.61
CA GLY A 644 23.36 -14.24 -11.69
C GLY A 644 24.78 -13.68 -11.64
N ASN A 645 25.02 -12.54 -12.30
CA ASN A 645 26.26 -11.77 -12.28
C ASN A 645 26.32 -10.86 -11.02
N TYR A 646 27.34 -10.00 -10.95
CA TYR A 646 27.48 -8.99 -9.90
C TYR A 646 27.67 -7.61 -10.52
N GLY A 647 27.10 -6.58 -9.89
CA GLY A 647 27.26 -5.18 -10.25
C GLY A 647 27.41 -4.27 -9.03
N ILE A 648 27.40 -2.96 -9.28
CA ILE A 648 27.46 -1.91 -8.25
C ILE A 648 26.05 -1.68 -7.70
N ARG A 649 25.88 -1.56 -6.38
CA ARG A 649 24.57 -1.38 -5.73
C ARG A 649 23.83 -0.13 -6.22
N LYS A 650 24.52 1.00 -6.30
CA LYS A 650 23.97 2.26 -6.82
C LYS A 650 25.02 2.99 -7.65
N VAL A 651 24.79 3.09 -8.96
CA VAL A 651 25.63 3.86 -9.89
C VAL A 651 25.22 5.34 -9.85
N ARG A 652 26.19 6.26 -9.90
CA ARG A 652 25.92 7.70 -9.97
C ARG A 652 25.27 8.07 -11.31
N GLY A 653 24.23 8.92 -11.29
CA GLY A 653 23.46 9.30 -12.48
C GLY A 653 22.28 8.38 -12.78
N ALA A 654 22.35 7.09 -12.44
CA ALA A 654 21.16 6.26 -12.35
C ALA A 654 20.28 6.71 -11.18
N VAL A 655 18.98 6.84 -11.42
CA VAL A 655 17.93 6.88 -10.38
C VAL A 655 17.87 5.50 -9.72
N PRO A 656 17.80 5.40 -8.37
CA PRO A 656 17.55 4.11 -7.74
C PRO A 656 16.10 3.66 -8.00
N HIS A 657 15.89 2.35 -8.10
CA HIS A 657 14.56 1.74 -8.10
C HIS A 657 13.81 2.08 -6.81
N ASP A 658 14.49 1.95 -5.66
CA ASP A 658 13.89 2.16 -4.33
C ASP A 658 14.88 2.79 -3.34
N LEU A 659 14.35 3.43 -2.29
CA LEU A 659 15.14 4.03 -1.21
C LEU A 659 15.70 2.99 -0.22
N GLY A 660 15.49 1.70 -0.43
CA GLY A 660 16.00 0.58 0.37
C GLY A 660 14.90 -0.26 1.05
N THR A 661 15.33 -1.11 1.99
CA THR A 661 14.43 -1.86 2.91
C THR A 661 14.93 -1.77 4.36
N HIS A 662 16.21 -2.07 4.59
CA HIS A 662 16.78 -2.34 5.93
C HIS A 662 17.51 -1.17 6.59
N ASP A 663 17.94 -0.20 5.78
CA ASP A 663 18.52 1.07 6.19
C ASP A 663 18.18 2.10 5.10
N PRO A 664 16.91 2.55 5.03
CA PRO A 664 16.47 3.40 3.94
C PRO A 664 17.26 4.71 3.86
N TRP A 665 17.29 5.30 2.66
CA TRP A 665 18.14 6.44 2.27
C TRP A 665 19.66 6.17 2.28
N ASN A 666 20.15 5.14 2.97
CA ASN A 666 21.57 4.79 3.05
C ASN A 666 21.92 3.52 2.24
N GLU A 667 20.99 2.55 2.18
CA GLU A 667 21.11 1.31 1.41
C GLU A 667 19.96 1.20 0.40
N MET A 668 20.01 2.09 -0.59
CA MET A 668 19.09 2.17 -1.75
C MET A 668 19.29 0.99 -2.72
N ASN A 669 18.33 0.75 -3.61
CA ASN A 669 18.24 -0.45 -4.48
C ASN A 669 18.20 -1.75 -3.66
N ALA A 670 17.18 -1.94 -2.82
CA ALA A 670 16.89 -3.22 -2.20
C ALA A 670 16.44 -4.26 -3.24
N TYR A 671 15.74 -3.83 -4.29
CA TYR A 671 15.49 -4.67 -5.47
C TYR A 671 16.80 -5.18 -6.07
N ASN A 672 16.88 -6.48 -6.30
CA ASN A 672 18.07 -7.16 -6.81
C ASN A 672 17.76 -8.28 -7.82
N ILE A 673 16.56 -8.32 -8.42
CA ILE A 673 16.25 -9.31 -9.45
C ILE A 673 17.03 -8.99 -10.72
N HIS A 674 16.93 -7.74 -11.21
CA HIS A 674 17.65 -7.19 -12.36
C HIS A 674 18.59 -6.04 -11.96
N ASP A 675 19.49 -5.66 -12.88
CA ASP A 675 20.36 -4.49 -12.75
C ASP A 675 19.61 -3.19 -13.06
N THR A 676 19.01 -2.57 -12.05
CA THR A 676 18.20 -1.34 -12.19
C THR A 676 19.01 -0.13 -12.62
N SER A 677 20.36 -0.17 -12.58
CA SER A 677 21.19 0.90 -13.15
C SER A 677 21.16 0.94 -14.69
N LYS A 678 20.61 -0.11 -15.33
CA LYS A 678 20.38 -0.20 -16.77
C LYS A 678 18.92 0.01 -17.18
N TRP A 679 18.01 0.30 -16.25
CA TRP A 679 16.60 0.47 -16.57
C TRP A 679 16.35 1.77 -17.35
N LYS A 680 15.46 1.70 -18.36
CA LYS A 680 15.25 2.77 -19.35
C LYS A 680 14.15 3.75 -18.97
N ASP A 681 13.32 3.42 -17.98
CA ASP A 681 12.21 4.24 -17.51
C ASP A 681 12.56 5.11 -16.29
N LEU A 682 13.28 4.60 -15.29
CA LEU A 682 13.55 5.28 -14.00
C LEU A 682 14.07 6.72 -14.14
N ASN A 683 15.10 6.96 -14.96
CA ASN A 683 15.64 8.30 -15.17
C ASN A 683 14.64 9.23 -15.88
N SER A 684 13.94 8.74 -16.90
CA SER A 684 12.89 9.50 -17.60
C SER A 684 11.73 9.85 -16.67
N LYS A 685 11.28 8.89 -15.85
CA LYS A 685 10.24 9.07 -14.81
C LYS A 685 10.65 10.06 -13.72
N PHE A 686 11.93 10.17 -13.38
CA PHE A 686 12.44 11.16 -12.43
C PHE A 686 12.37 12.58 -12.99
N VAL A 687 12.87 12.77 -14.21
CA VAL A 687 12.81 14.06 -14.91
C VAL A 687 11.36 14.53 -15.07
N LEU A 688 10.44 13.60 -15.36
CA LEU A 688 9.01 13.87 -15.52
C LEU A 688 8.29 14.23 -14.21
N GLN A 689 8.50 13.47 -13.13
CA GLN A 689 7.91 13.79 -11.82
C GLN A 689 8.44 15.13 -11.30
N VAL A 690 9.76 15.32 -11.29
CA VAL A 690 10.37 16.58 -10.86
C VAL A 690 9.86 17.78 -11.66
N TYR A 691 9.65 17.64 -12.98
CA TYR A 691 9.06 18.72 -13.77
C TYR A 691 7.57 18.95 -13.48
N ARG A 692 6.76 17.90 -13.36
CA ARG A 692 5.34 17.98 -12.97
C ARG A 692 5.19 18.75 -11.65
N ASP A 693 6.02 18.42 -10.68
CA ASP A 693 5.93 18.98 -9.33
C ASP A 693 6.39 20.44 -9.32
N PHE A 694 7.48 20.76 -10.03
CA PHE A 694 7.98 22.12 -10.23
C PHE A 694 7.01 23.01 -11.01
N SER A 695 6.30 22.47 -12.01
CA SER A 695 5.30 23.21 -12.80
C SER A 695 3.99 23.40 -12.03
N ALA A 696 3.52 22.40 -11.29
CA ALA A 696 2.31 22.47 -10.48
C ALA A 696 2.43 23.36 -9.24
N THR A 697 3.58 23.35 -8.55
CA THR A 697 3.82 24.15 -7.34
C THR A 697 4.40 25.53 -7.63
N GLY A 698 5.10 25.69 -8.75
CA GLY A 698 5.86 26.89 -9.08
C GLY A 698 7.15 27.08 -8.25
N ASP A 699 7.51 26.15 -7.36
CA ASP A 699 8.62 26.29 -6.40
C ASP A 699 9.99 26.37 -7.10
N MET A 700 10.48 27.59 -7.29
CA MET A 700 11.80 27.87 -7.85
C MET A 700 12.95 27.40 -6.94
N ALA A 701 12.76 27.33 -5.61
CA ALA A 701 13.79 26.87 -4.70
C ALA A 701 13.97 25.35 -4.78
N PHE A 702 12.86 24.59 -4.82
CA PHE A 702 12.86 23.17 -5.17
C PHE A 702 13.51 22.94 -6.54
N GLY A 703 13.07 23.68 -7.57
CA GLY A 703 13.60 23.54 -8.93
C GLY A 703 15.11 23.71 -9.01
N ILE A 704 15.67 24.71 -8.29
CA ILE A 704 17.11 24.94 -8.19
C ILE A 704 17.83 23.81 -7.41
N GLU A 705 17.26 23.32 -6.30
CA GLU A 705 17.86 22.24 -5.49
C GLU A 705 18.03 20.94 -6.28
N VAL A 706 17.03 20.56 -7.09
CA VAL A 706 17.01 19.27 -7.79
C VAL A 706 17.61 19.31 -9.20
N TRP A 707 17.77 20.50 -9.82
CA TRP A 707 18.28 20.62 -11.19
C TRP A 707 19.60 19.88 -11.49
N PRO A 708 20.62 19.87 -10.59
CA PRO A 708 21.84 19.11 -10.84
C PRO A 708 21.59 17.60 -10.96
N ALA A 709 20.60 17.06 -10.23
CA ALA A 709 20.21 15.66 -10.35
C ALA A 709 19.45 15.39 -11.65
N VAL A 710 18.53 16.29 -12.05
CA VAL A 710 17.78 16.19 -13.32
C VAL A 710 18.75 16.16 -14.50
N ARG A 711 19.75 17.06 -14.52
CA ARG A 711 20.81 17.05 -15.53
C ARG A 711 21.64 15.77 -15.49
N THR A 712 22.14 15.36 -14.32
CA THR A 712 22.95 14.13 -14.21
C THR A 712 22.16 12.89 -14.66
N ALA A 713 20.84 12.85 -14.42
CA ALA A 713 19.97 11.76 -14.87
C ALA A 713 19.77 11.76 -16.40
N MET A 714 19.60 12.92 -17.03
CA MET A 714 19.52 13.03 -18.50
C MET A 714 20.85 12.70 -19.16
N GLU A 715 21.96 13.24 -18.66
CA GLU A 715 23.33 12.98 -19.15
C GLU A 715 23.73 11.50 -18.98
N TYR A 716 23.21 10.81 -17.95
CA TYR A 716 23.40 9.36 -17.79
C TYR A 716 22.65 8.52 -18.83
N MET A 717 21.51 8.99 -19.34
CA MET A 717 20.72 8.23 -20.33
C MET A 717 21.34 8.19 -21.73
N GLU A 718 22.25 9.12 -22.04
CA GLU A 718 22.89 9.19 -23.36
C GLU A 718 23.74 7.95 -23.70
N GLN A 719 24.12 7.13 -22.72
CA GLN A 719 24.82 5.86 -22.96
C GLN A 719 23.93 4.75 -23.56
N PHE A 720 22.62 4.96 -23.60
CA PHE A 720 21.64 4.00 -24.13
C PHE A 720 21.15 4.33 -25.54
N ASP A 721 21.57 5.47 -26.09
CA ASP A 721 21.50 5.80 -27.52
C ASP A 721 22.70 5.12 -28.21
N ARG A 722 22.44 4.18 -29.12
CA ARG A 722 23.49 3.35 -29.75
C ARG A 722 23.54 3.45 -31.26
N ASP A 723 22.53 4.04 -31.89
CA ASP A 723 22.52 4.33 -33.33
C ASP A 723 22.58 5.84 -33.68
N ASP A 724 22.70 6.72 -32.66
CA ASP A 724 22.86 8.19 -32.76
C ASP A 724 21.65 8.87 -33.44
N ASP A 725 20.46 8.27 -33.34
CA ASP A 725 19.20 8.89 -33.81
C ASP A 725 18.48 9.73 -32.73
N GLY A 726 18.95 9.66 -31.48
CA GLY A 726 18.43 10.41 -30.33
C GLY A 726 17.56 9.60 -29.38
N LEU A 727 17.25 8.34 -29.67
CA LEU A 727 16.45 7.44 -28.83
C LEU A 727 17.31 6.63 -27.84
N ILE A 728 16.66 5.74 -27.10
CA ILE A 728 17.30 4.81 -26.18
C ILE A 728 16.84 3.38 -26.47
N GLU A 729 17.78 2.43 -26.56
CA GLU A 729 17.48 1.02 -26.84
C GLU A 729 17.36 0.18 -25.57
N ASN A 730 16.22 -0.49 -25.40
CA ASN A 730 16.04 -1.57 -24.43
C ASN A 730 16.87 -2.81 -24.81
N ASP A 731 17.38 -3.51 -23.79
CA ASP A 731 18.53 -4.42 -23.89
C ASP A 731 18.21 -5.91 -24.19
N GLY A 732 16.96 -6.28 -24.49
CA GLY A 732 16.57 -7.69 -24.66
C GLY A 732 16.41 -8.44 -23.33
N PHE A 733 16.25 -7.71 -22.22
CA PHE A 733 15.77 -8.22 -20.93
C PHE A 733 14.73 -7.24 -20.34
N PRO A 734 14.03 -7.58 -19.25
CA PRO A 734 13.15 -6.63 -18.56
C PRO A 734 13.94 -5.51 -17.87
N ASP A 735 14.06 -4.38 -18.56
CA ASP A 735 14.83 -3.21 -18.14
C ASP A 735 13.95 -1.97 -17.88
N GLN A 736 12.78 -2.18 -17.27
CA GLN A 736 11.78 -1.16 -16.89
C GLN A 736 10.70 -1.79 -15.98
N THR A 737 9.76 -1.00 -15.45
CA THR A 737 8.71 -1.41 -14.46
C THR A 737 7.97 -2.72 -14.75
N TYR A 738 7.76 -3.10 -16.02
CA TYR A 738 7.30 -4.43 -16.42
C TYR A 738 8.48 -5.42 -16.35
N ASP A 739 8.94 -5.71 -15.13
CA ASP A 739 10.18 -6.43 -14.81
C ASP A 739 10.19 -7.94 -15.14
N ALA A 740 9.13 -8.45 -15.78
CA ALA A 740 9.07 -9.78 -16.38
C ALA A 740 8.68 -9.74 -17.87
N TRP A 741 8.48 -8.57 -18.48
CA TRP A 741 8.16 -8.42 -19.90
C TRP A 741 9.37 -7.90 -20.69
N THR A 742 9.97 -8.76 -21.51
CA THR A 742 11.17 -8.44 -22.28
C THR A 742 10.86 -7.46 -23.42
N VAL A 743 11.79 -6.53 -23.65
CA VAL A 743 11.73 -5.49 -24.69
C VAL A 743 13.04 -5.54 -25.52
N HIS A 744 12.96 -5.35 -26.84
CA HIS A 744 14.12 -5.31 -27.74
C HIS A 744 14.18 -4.02 -28.58
N GLY A 745 15.28 -3.27 -28.47
CA GLY A 745 15.44 -2.01 -29.21
C GLY A 745 14.54 -0.92 -28.62
N VAL A 746 13.99 -0.03 -29.45
CA VAL A 746 13.14 1.06 -28.95
C VAL A 746 11.75 0.52 -28.61
N SER A 747 11.28 0.71 -27.37
CA SER A 747 9.87 0.49 -27.00
C SER A 747 9.01 1.73 -27.16
N ALA A 748 7.70 1.52 -27.39
CA ALA A 748 6.73 2.61 -27.28
C ALA A 748 6.76 3.23 -25.87
N TYR A 749 6.78 2.39 -24.82
CA TYR A 749 6.83 2.82 -23.42
C TYR A 749 8.05 3.68 -23.09
N CYS A 750 9.28 3.13 -23.18
CA CYS A 750 10.49 3.85 -22.77
C CYS A 750 10.82 4.99 -23.74
N GLY A 751 10.59 4.82 -25.04
CA GLY A 751 10.77 5.88 -26.02
C GLY A 751 9.80 7.04 -25.81
N CYS A 752 8.52 6.80 -25.51
CA CYS A 752 7.56 7.86 -25.21
C CYS A 752 7.94 8.61 -23.92
N LEU A 753 8.35 7.88 -22.87
CA LEU A 753 8.88 8.48 -21.63
C LEU A 753 10.15 9.31 -21.87
N TRP A 754 11.04 8.87 -22.77
CA TRP A 754 12.27 9.60 -23.11
C TRP A 754 11.99 10.90 -23.89
N LEU A 755 11.09 10.86 -24.89
CA LEU A 755 10.63 12.08 -25.58
C LEU A 755 10.00 13.08 -24.60
N ALA A 756 9.16 12.57 -23.69
CA ALA A 756 8.56 13.36 -22.63
C ALA A 756 9.63 14.00 -21.70
N ALA A 757 10.62 13.21 -21.28
CA ALA A 757 11.71 13.67 -20.42
C ALA A 757 12.60 14.73 -21.10
N LEU A 758 12.94 14.58 -22.39
CA LEU A 758 13.65 15.60 -23.17
C LEU A 758 12.89 16.93 -23.22
N GLN A 759 11.57 16.88 -23.44
CA GLN A 759 10.71 18.07 -23.47
C GLN A 759 10.60 18.74 -22.09
N ALA A 760 10.43 17.94 -21.03
CA ALA A 760 10.37 18.41 -19.64
C ALA A 760 11.70 19.02 -19.18
N ALA A 761 12.82 18.36 -19.47
CA ALA A 761 14.16 18.87 -19.19
C ALA A 761 14.44 20.20 -19.91
N ALA A 762 14.03 20.33 -21.19
CA ALA A 762 14.16 21.57 -21.93
C ALA A 762 13.35 22.71 -21.28
N ALA A 763 12.09 22.45 -20.90
CA ALA A 763 11.22 23.41 -20.23
C ALA A 763 11.75 23.85 -18.85
N MET A 764 12.28 22.90 -18.06
CA MET A 764 12.91 23.18 -16.78
C MET A 764 14.19 24.01 -16.94
N ALA A 765 15.08 23.60 -17.84
CA ALA A 765 16.33 24.29 -18.15
C ALA A 765 16.10 25.77 -18.50
N GLN A 766 15.14 26.05 -19.39
CA GLN A 766 14.81 27.42 -19.80
C GLN A 766 14.28 28.27 -18.64
N ARG A 767 13.44 27.71 -17.75
CA ARG A 767 12.95 28.42 -16.55
C ARG A 767 14.04 28.66 -15.50
N LEU A 768 15.03 27.79 -15.42
CA LEU A 768 16.16 27.90 -14.49
C LEU A 768 17.37 28.66 -15.07
N GLY A 769 17.31 29.07 -16.34
CA GLY A 769 18.33 29.87 -17.02
C GLY A 769 19.41 29.07 -17.78
N ASP A 770 19.36 27.74 -17.75
CA ASP A 770 20.29 26.84 -18.45
C ASP A 770 19.94 26.70 -19.95
N LYS A 771 20.01 27.83 -20.66
CA LYS A 771 19.60 27.94 -22.07
C LYS A 771 20.36 27.00 -23.00
N PHE A 772 21.62 26.68 -22.69
CA PHE A 772 22.41 25.75 -23.49
C PHE A 772 21.85 24.33 -23.40
N PHE A 773 21.60 23.84 -22.18
CA PHE A 773 21.00 22.52 -21.99
C PHE A 773 19.57 22.46 -22.58
N ALA A 774 18.81 23.56 -22.49
CA ALA A 774 17.48 23.66 -23.09
C ALA A 774 17.49 23.41 -24.62
N GLU A 775 18.37 24.06 -25.37
CA GLU A 775 18.45 23.87 -26.83
C GLU A 775 19.04 22.49 -27.21
N THR A 776 19.95 21.92 -26.41
CA THR A 776 20.43 20.54 -26.59
C THR A 776 19.28 19.54 -26.47
N CYS A 777 18.48 19.62 -25.40
CA CYS A 777 17.32 18.75 -25.21
C CYS A 777 16.25 18.92 -26.30
N LYS A 778 15.98 20.15 -26.77
CA LYS A 778 15.09 20.39 -27.92
C LYS A 778 15.60 19.76 -29.21
N THR A 779 16.90 19.88 -29.48
CA THR A 779 17.51 19.34 -30.70
C THR A 779 17.40 17.81 -30.72
N LYS A 780 17.74 17.15 -29.60
CA LYS A 780 17.61 15.70 -29.46
C LYS A 780 16.15 15.22 -29.47
N PHE A 781 15.21 15.98 -28.88
CA PHE A 781 13.77 15.68 -28.99
C PHE A 781 13.29 15.61 -30.45
N PHE A 782 13.76 16.50 -31.32
CA PHE A 782 13.34 16.52 -32.72
C PHE A 782 13.86 15.32 -33.54
N SER A 783 15.12 14.90 -33.35
CA SER A 783 15.63 13.68 -34.01
C SER A 783 14.92 12.45 -33.45
N ALA A 784 14.89 12.32 -32.12
CA ALA A 784 14.30 11.20 -31.41
C ALA A 784 12.81 11.00 -31.76
N LYS A 785 12.01 12.07 -31.82
CA LYS A 785 10.59 11.98 -32.22
C LYS A 785 10.45 11.48 -33.65
N SER A 786 11.24 12.00 -34.58
CA SER A 786 11.21 11.58 -35.99
C SER A 786 11.63 10.12 -36.15
N ALA A 787 12.58 9.66 -35.34
CA ALA A 787 12.99 8.27 -35.28
C ALA A 787 11.90 7.37 -34.65
N PHE A 788 11.26 7.80 -33.57
CA PHE A 788 10.26 7.03 -32.83
C PHE A 788 9.03 6.74 -33.69
N GLU A 789 8.50 7.77 -34.36
CA GLU A 789 7.39 7.60 -35.30
C GLU A 789 7.78 6.66 -36.45
N LYS A 790 9.01 6.78 -36.99
CA LYS A 790 9.52 5.91 -38.06
C LYS A 790 9.76 4.45 -37.61
N LYS A 791 10.27 4.24 -36.39
CA LYS A 791 10.57 2.91 -35.82
C LYS A 791 9.29 2.18 -35.39
N LEU A 792 8.25 2.87 -34.90
CA LEU A 792 7.12 2.24 -34.18
C LEU A 792 5.69 2.54 -34.67
N TRP A 793 5.42 3.64 -35.38
CA TRP A 793 4.04 3.96 -35.79
C TRP A 793 3.58 3.05 -36.93
N ASN A 794 2.52 2.25 -36.69
CA ASN A 794 2.02 1.27 -37.67
C ASN A 794 0.81 1.74 -38.49
N GLY A 795 0.41 3.00 -38.36
CA GLY A 795 -0.78 3.56 -39.02
C GLY A 795 -2.06 3.53 -38.17
N SER A 796 -2.05 2.85 -37.02
CA SER A 796 -3.20 2.80 -36.09
C SER A 796 -2.80 2.98 -34.62
N TYR A 797 -1.62 2.50 -34.22
CA TYR A 797 -1.07 2.59 -32.87
C TYR A 797 0.47 2.48 -32.93
N PHE A 798 1.15 2.54 -31.79
CA PHE A 798 2.59 2.29 -31.71
C PHE A 798 2.86 0.82 -31.37
N ASN A 799 3.73 0.16 -32.13
CA ASN A 799 4.20 -1.19 -31.83
C ASN A 799 4.88 -1.22 -30.44
N TYR A 800 4.71 -2.32 -29.70
CA TYR A 800 5.30 -2.52 -28.36
C TYR A 800 6.82 -2.25 -28.35
N ASP A 801 7.54 -2.87 -29.30
CA ASP A 801 8.96 -2.60 -29.53
C ASP A 801 9.35 -2.66 -31.02
N SER A 802 10.56 -2.18 -31.33
CA SER A 802 11.15 -2.21 -32.68
C SER A 802 11.80 -3.57 -33.00
N GLY A 803 11.48 -4.62 -32.25
CA GLY A 803 12.00 -5.96 -32.41
C GLY A 803 11.33 -6.76 -33.53
N SER A 804 11.65 -8.05 -33.56
CA SER A 804 11.11 -9.03 -34.51
C SER A 804 10.43 -10.23 -33.83
N SER A 805 10.07 -10.09 -32.55
CA SER A 805 9.40 -11.15 -31.79
C SER A 805 7.90 -11.23 -32.10
N SER A 806 7.22 -12.26 -31.60
CA SER A 806 5.76 -12.37 -31.70
C SER A 806 5.01 -11.29 -30.92
N ASN A 807 5.62 -10.71 -29.87
CA ASN A 807 5.02 -9.65 -29.06
C ASN A 807 5.43 -8.22 -29.49
N SER A 808 6.41 -8.03 -30.39
CA SER A 808 6.78 -6.69 -30.91
C SER A 808 5.60 -5.89 -31.48
N LYS A 809 4.57 -6.57 -32.00
CA LYS A 809 3.35 -5.95 -32.55
C LYS A 809 2.17 -5.90 -31.57
N SER A 810 2.35 -6.27 -30.31
CA SER A 810 1.28 -6.20 -29.32
C SER A 810 0.88 -4.76 -29.02
N ILE A 811 -0.41 -4.56 -28.74
CA ILE A 811 -0.98 -3.30 -28.28
C ILE A 811 -0.73 -3.25 -26.77
N GLN A 812 0.21 -2.43 -26.35
CA GLN A 812 0.47 -2.19 -24.93
C GLN A 812 -0.50 -1.12 -24.40
N ALA A 813 -1.13 -1.36 -23.25
CA ALA A 813 -2.04 -0.38 -22.64
C ALA A 813 -1.34 0.96 -22.34
N ASP A 814 -0.10 0.90 -21.82
CA ASP A 814 0.66 2.07 -21.37
C ASP A 814 1.59 2.68 -22.44
N GLN A 815 1.37 2.36 -23.73
CA GLN A 815 2.27 2.77 -24.84
C GLN A 815 2.45 4.30 -25.00
N LEU A 816 1.61 5.11 -24.33
CA LEU A 816 1.60 6.57 -24.36
C LEU A 816 1.87 7.21 -22.98
N ALA A 817 2.53 6.51 -22.05
CA ALA A 817 2.83 7.00 -20.70
C ALA A 817 3.50 8.39 -20.66
N GLY A 818 4.41 8.67 -21.61
CA GLY A 818 5.05 9.99 -21.72
C GLY A 818 4.09 11.10 -22.21
N GLN A 819 3.20 10.80 -23.16
CA GLN A 819 2.18 11.72 -23.68
C GLN A 819 1.13 12.05 -22.62
N TRP A 820 0.79 11.08 -21.75
CA TRP A 820 -0.01 11.32 -20.54
C TRP A 820 0.68 12.32 -19.61
N TYR A 821 1.96 12.10 -19.30
CA TYR A 821 2.69 12.93 -18.33
C TYR A 821 2.99 14.35 -18.82
N THR A 822 3.35 14.54 -20.09
CA THR A 822 3.55 15.90 -20.66
C THR A 822 2.27 16.72 -20.57
N SER A 823 1.16 16.15 -21.03
CA SER A 823 -0.17 16.77 -20.97
C SER A 823 -0.58 17.08 -19.54
N SER A 824 -0.36 16.15 -18.59
CA SER A 824 -0.62 16.33 -17.16
C SER A 824 0.26 17.39 -16.48
N SER A 825 1.38 17.77 -17.10
CA SER A 825 2.35 18.76 -16.61
C SER A 825 2.28 20.11 -17.35
N GLY A 826 1.25 20.33 -18.18
CA GLY A 826 1.09 21.56 -18.95
C GLY A 826 2.06 21.72 -20.14
N LEU A 827 2.76 20.67 -20.55
CA LEU A 827 3.59 20.68 -21.75
C LEU A 827 2.73 20.44 -23.01
N GLY A 828 3.20 20.95 -24.15
CA GLY A 828 2.59 20.66 -25.45
C GLY A 828 2.65 19.16 -25.80
N PRO A 829 1.71 18.64 -26.60
CA PRO A 829 1.66 17.22 -26.92
C PRO A 829 2.89 16.75 -27.72
N ILE A 830 3.33 15.52 -27.44
CA ILE A 830 4.47 14.88 -28.12
C ILE A 830 4.05 14.50 -29.54
N PHE A 831 2.88 13.89 -29.70
CA PHE A 831 2.33 13.45 -30.99
C PHE A 831 1.19 14.37 -31.45
N ASP A 832 0.78 14.23 -32.71
CA ASP A 832 -0.47 14.86 -33.17
C ASP A 832 -1.71 14.20 -32.55
N GLU A 833 -2.84 14.90 -32.65
CA GLU A 833 -4.13 14.46 -32.11
C GLU A 833 -4.57 13.12 -32.72
N PHE A 834 -4.33 12.90 -34.01
CA PHE A 834 -4.73 11.68 -34.70
C PHE A 834 -3.96 10.45 -34.18
N LYS A 835 -2.63 10.50 -34.11
CA LYS A 835 -1.84 9.38 -33.51
C LYS A 835 -2.24 9.12 -32.07
N THR A 836 -2.47 10.18 -31.29
CA THR A 836 -2.85 10.09 -29.87
C THR A 836 -4.22 9.43 -29.70
N ARG A 837 -5.27 9.98 -30.31
CA ARG A 837 -6.65 9.45 -30.22
C ARG A 837 -6.76 8.06 -30.86
N SER A 838 -6.11 7.81 -32.00
CA SER A 838 -6.11 6.48 -32.64
C SER A 838 -5.47 5.41 -31.76
N SER A 839 -4.37 5.71 -31.07
CA SER A 839 -3.72 4.76 -30.15
C SER A 839 -4.58 4.49 -28.92
N LEU A 840 -5.17 5.54 -28.33
CA LEU A 840 -6.07 5.39 -27.16
C LEU A 840 -7.36 4.64 -27.51
N GLN A 841 -7.96 4.93 -28.68
CA GLN A 841 -9.09 4.15 -29.20
C GLN A 841 -8.70 2.68 -29.40
N LYS A 842 -7.48 2.42 -29.91
CA LYS A 842 -7.00 1.05 -30.09
C LYS A 842 -6.89 0.30 -28.77
N ILE A 843 -6.38 0.95 -27.72
CA ILE A 843 -6.30 0.40 -26.35
C ILE A 843 -7.71 0.14 -25.80
N PHE A 844 -8.66 1.05 -26.02
CA PHE A 844 -10.06 0.86 -25.61
C PHE A 844 -10.71 -0.34 -26.33
N ASP A 845 -10.71 -0.34 -27.66
CA ASP A 845 -11.36 -1.36 -28.52
C ASP A 845 -10.78 -2.78 -28.36
N PHE A 846 -9.55 -2.90 -27.85
CA PHE A 846 -8.82 -4.15 -27.64
C PHE A 846 -8.63 -4.43 -26.14
N ASN A 847 -7.66 -3.78 -25.51
CA ASN A 847 -7.19 -4.07 -24.17
C ASN A 847 -8.26 -3.91 -23.07
N VAL A 848 -9.29 -3.08 -23.31
CA VAL A 848 -10.44 -2.91 -22.41
C VAL A 848 -11.64 -3.71 -22.90
N MET A 849 -12.19 -3.39 -24.06
CA MET A 849 -13.50 -3.90 -24.48
C MET A 849 -13.52 -5.38 -24.84
N LYS A 850 -12.40 -5.99 -25.27
CA LYS A 850 -12.33 -7.45 -25.47
C LYS A 850 -12.14 -8.22 -24.15
N VAL A 851 -11.79 -7.54 -23.05
CA VAL A 851 -11.62 -8.13 -21.72
C VAL A 851 -12.94 -8.04 -20.95
N LYS A 852 -13.78 -9.08 -21.09
CA LYS A 852 -15.10 -9.20 -20.44
C LYS A 852 -16.04 -8.00 -20.70
N GLY A 853 -15.90 -7.31 -21.84
CA GLY A 853 -16.69 -6.12 -22.16
C GLY A 853 -16.33 -4.90 -21.30
N GLY A 854 -15.03 -4.67 -21.04
CA GLY A 854 -14.53 -3.54 -20.24
C GLY A 854 -14.64 -3.70 -18.72
N ARG A 855 -15.42 -4.69 -18.23
CA ARG A 855 -15.75 -4.92 -16.81
C ARG A 855 -14.58 -5.35 -15.90
N MET A 856 -13.33 -5.23 -16.35
CA MET A 856 -12.13 -5.62 -15.59
C MET A 856 -10.95 -4.65 -15.66
N GLY A 857 -11.04 -3.56 -16.43
CA GLY A 857 -9.91 -2.65 -16.71
C GLY A 857 -9.13 -3.02 -17.97
N ALA A 858 -7.95 -2.41 -18.16
CA ALA A 858 -7.12 -2.59 -19.37
C ALA A 858 -6.06 -3.68 -19.17
N VAL A 859 -6.10 -4.77 -19.96
CA VAL A 859 -5.01 -5.77 -19.93
C VAL A 859 -3.74 -5.19 -20.56
N ASN A 860 -2.58 -5.44 -19.95
CA ASN A 860 -1.33 -4.78 -20.30
C ASN A 860 -0.92 -5.01 -21.77
N GLY A 861 -1.09 -6.23 -22.29
CA GLY A 861 -0.77 -6.59 -23.67
C GLY A 861 -1.91 -7.32 -24.37
N MET A 862 -2.22 -6.90 -25.60
CA MET A 862 -3.13 -7.62 -26.49
C MET A 862 -2.57 -7.71 -27.91
N HIS A 863 -2.57 -8.90 -28.50
CA HIS A 863 -2.16 -9.08 -29.89
C HIS A 863 -3.18 -8.45 -30.87
N PRO A 864 -2.77 -8.06 -32.10
CA PRO A 864 -3.66 -7.39 -33.07
C PRO A 864 -4.83 -8.24 -33.57
N ASN A 865 -4.82 -9.54 -33.29
CA ASN A 865 -5.93 -10.47 -33.56
C ASN A 865 -7.00 -10.49 -32.43
N GLY A 866 -6.83 -9.69 -31.37
CA GLY A 866 -7.76 -9.60 -30.24
C GLY A 866 -7.57 -10.66 -29.15
N LYS A 867 -6.52 -11.48 -29.21
CA LYS A 867 -6.12 -12.36 -28.10
C LYS A 867 -5.22 -11.61 -27.12
N VAL A 868 -5.38 -11.85 -25.83
CA VAL A 868 -4.45 -11.41 -24.77
C VAL A 868 -3.04 -11.90 -25.10
N ASP A 869 -2.03 -11.07 -24.82
CA ASP A 869 -0.63 -11.45 -24.96
C ASP A 869 -0.20 -12.29 -23.75
N GLU A 870 0.18 -13.55 -23.99
CA GLU A 870 0.62 -14.50 -22.96
C GLU A 870 2.15 -14.74 -23.00
N SER A 871 2.93 -13.80 -23.55
CA SER A 871 4.39 -13.90 -23.61
C SER A 871 5.08 -13.86 -22.23
N CYS A 872 4.46 -13.25 -21.22
CA CYS A 872 4.86 -13.39 -19.82
C CYS A 872 3.64 -13.29 -18.86
N MET A 873 3.87 -13.28 -17.56
CA MET A 873 2.79 -13.11 -16.57
C MET A 873 2.19 -11.70 -16.60
N GLN A 874 3.00 -10.67 -16.80
CA GLN A 874 2.58 -9.27 -16.75
C GLN A 874 1.79 -8.86 -17.99
N SER A 875 2.10 -9.39 -19.17
CA SER A 875 1.40 -9.08 -20.43
C SER A 875 -0.09 -9.47 -20.39
N ARG A 876 -0.44 -10.50 -19.61
CA ARG A 876 -1.81 -11.02 -19.41
C ARG A 876 -2.50 -10.54 -18.12
N GLU A 877 -1.86 -9.65 -17.37
CA GLU A 877 -2.48 -8.95 -16.22
C GLU A 877 -3.18 -7.67 -16.66
N VAL A 878 -4.24 -7.29 -15.96
CA VAL A 878 -4.68 -5.89 -15.83
C VAL A 878 -3.88 -5.30 -14.67
N TRP A 879 -3.18 -4.19 -14.89
CA TRP A 879 -2.64 -3.38 -13.79
C TRP A 879 -3.61 -2.25 -13.44
N THR A 880 -3.91 -2.12 -12.15
CA THR A 880 -4.94 -1.21 -11.63
C THR A 880 -4.53 0.25 -11.84
N GLY A 881 -3.32 0.61 -11.39
CA GLY A 881 -2.77 1.96 -11.56
C GLY A 881 -2.54 2.36 -13.02
N VAL A 882 -2.11 1.42 -13.88
CA VAL A 882 -1.98 1.66 -15.32
C VAL A 882 -3.34 1.91 -15.96
N THR A 883 -4.38 1.16 -15.58
CA THR A 883 -5.74 1.38 -16.09
C THR A 883 -6.26 2.78 -15.76
N TYR A 884 -6.00 3.27 -14.54
CA TYR A 884 -6.35 4.64 -14.16
C TYR A 884 -5.52 5.71 -14.91
N ALA A 885 -4.22 5.48 -15.14
CA ALA A 885 -3.37 6.38 -15.94
C ALA A 885 -3.79 6.44 -17.42
N VAL A 886 -4.16 5.30 -18.01
CA VAL A 886 -4.74 5.22 -19.36
C VAL A 886 -6.07 5.97 -19.43
N ALA A 887 -6.93 5.84 -18.42
CA ALA A 887 -8.18 6.61 -18.33
C ALA A 887 -7.91 8.13 -18.19
N ALA A 888 -6.91 8.55 -17.41
CA ALA A 888 -6.51 9.95 -17.34
C ALA A 888 -5.99 10.49 -18.68
N ASN A 889 -5.23 9.68 -19.44
CA ASN A 889 -4.79 10.02 -20.79
C ASN A 889 -5.97 10.13 -21.79
N MET A 890 -6.99 9.27 -21.65
CA MET A 890 -8.25 9.37 -22.40
C MET A 890 -9.01 10.66 -22.07
N LEU A 891 -9.10 11.07 -20.80
CA LEU A 891 -9.68 12.37 -20.42
C LEU A 891 -8.92 13.53 -21.09
N LEU A 892 -7.58 13.53 -21.03
CA LEU A 892 -6.72 14.53 -21.68
C LEU A 892 -6.90 14.59 -23.21
N ALA A 893 -7.19 13.45 -23.85
CA ALA A 893 -7.45 13.35 -25.28
C ALA A 893 -8.91 13.68 -25.68
N GLY A 894 -9.79 14.00 -24.72
CA GLY A 894 -11.21 14.25 -24.98
C GLY A 894 -12.01 12.98 -25.30
N MET A 895 -11.74 11.90 -24.57
CA MET A 895 -12.38 10.58 -24.67
C MET A 895 -13.01 10.20 -23.32
N GLU A 896 -14.02 10.97 -22.91
CA GLU A 896 -14.59 10.93 -21.55
C GLU A 896 -15.38 9.65 -21.26
N GLU A 897 -16.14 9.14 -22.23
CA GLU A 897 -16.91 7.90 -22.08
C GLU A 897 -15.98 6.68 -22.02
N GLU A 898 -14.95 6.65 -22.85
CA GLU A 898 -13.92 5.61 -22.90
C GLU A 898 -13.09 5.60 -21.62
N ALA A 899 -12.70 6.79 -21.12
CA ALA A 899 -11.98 6.96 -19.86
C ALA A 899 -12.76 6.41 -18.66
N PHE A 900 -13.98 6.89 -18.44
CA PHE A 900 -14.78 6.43 -17.32
C PHE A 900 -15.18 4.97 -17.46
N THR A 901 -15.41 4.44 -18.66
CA THR A 901 -15.68 3.00 -18.87
C THR A 901 -14.45 2.14 -18.54
N THR A 902 -13.25 2.60 -18.90
CA THR A 902 -11.98 1.92 -18.61
C THR A 902 -11.71 1.84 -17.11
N ALA A 903 -11.91 2.95 -16.38
CA ALA A 903 -11.74 3.01 -14.93
C ALA A 903 -12.89 2.32 -14.16
N GLU A 904 -14.13 2.35 -14.67
CA GLU A 904 -15.29 1.65 -14.09
C GLU A 904 -15.06 0.13 -14.07
N GLY A 905 -14.25 -0.41 -14.98
CA GLY A 905 -13.79 -1.79 -14.95
C GLY A 905 -13.00 -2.19 -13.69
N ILE A 906 -12.21 -1.27 -13.11
CA ILE A 906 -11.50 -1.49 -11.85
C ILE A 906 -12.46 -1.45 -10.66
N PHE A 907 -13.44 -0.54 -10.66
CA PHE A 907 -14.52 -0.53 -9.68
C PHE A 907 -15.36 -1.82 -9.73
N ILE A 908 -15.79 -2.26 -10.92
CA ILE A 908 -16.61 -3.46 -11.10
C ILE A 908 -15.86 -4.70 -10.58
N ALA A 909 -14.61 -4.90 -11.01
CA ALA A 909 -13.83 -6.07 -10.61
C ALA A 909 -13.36 -6.04 -9.14
N GLY A 910 -12.92 -4.89 -8.62
CA GLY A 910 -12.33 -4.80 -7.28
C GLY A 910 -13.28 -4.44 -6.14
N TRP A 911 -14.20 -3.49 -6.39
CA TRP A 911 -14.94 -2.77 -5.36
C TRP A 911 -16.45 -3.05 -5.32
N SER A 912 -17.08 -3.48 -6.43
CA SER A 912 -18.54 -3.65 -6.54
C SER A 912 -19.11 -4.85 -5.77
N GLU A 913 -20.45 -4.99 -5.73
CA GLU A 913 -21.16 -6.13 -5.12
C GLU A 913 -20.64 -7.48 -5.66
N GLU A 914 -20.53 -7.55 -6.99
CA GLU A 914 -20.25 -8.74 -7.81
C GLU A 914 -18.74 -9.01 -7.99
N GLY A 915 -17.88 -8.13 -7.48
CA GLY A 915 -16.43 -8.16 -7.66
C GLY A 915 -15.69 -9.19 -6.81
N PHE A 916 -14.37 -9.26 -7.00
CA PHE A 916 -13.49 -10.28 -6.41
C PHE A 916 -13.16 -10.05 -4.92
N GLY A 917 -13.31 -8.83 -4.40
CA GLY A 917 -13.15 -8.55 -2.96
C GLY A 917 -11.93 -7.71 -2.56
N TYR A 918 -11.50 -6.76 -3.40
CA TYR A 918 -10.22 -6.04 -3.23
C TYR A 918 -10.34 -4.68 -2.53
N TRP A 919 -11.53 -4.28 -2.08
CA TRP A 919 -11.72 -3.04 -1.30
C TRP A 919 -10.75 -2.95 -0.10
N PHE A 920 -10.06 -1.81 0.03
CA PHE A 920 -9.03 -1.56 1.07
C PHE A 920 -7.87 -2.57 1.08
N GLN A 921 -7.64 -3.26 -0.04
CA GLN A 921 -6.48 -4.12 -0.31
C GLN A 921 -6.14 -4.18 -1.81
N THR A 922 -6.49 -3.14 -2.56
CA THR A 922 -6.35 -3.06 -4.03
C THR A 922 -4.96 -3.52 -4.49
N PRO A 923 -4.88 -4.54 -5.34
CA PRO A 923 -3.60 -5.09 -5.78
C PRO A 923 -2.96 -4.25 -6.88
N GLU A 924 -1.68 -4.54 -7.16
CA GLU A 924 -1.02 -4.12 -8.40
C GLU A 924 -1.85 -4.52 -9.62
N GLY A 925 -2.27 -5.78 -9.67
CA GLY A 925 -3.02 -6.28 -10.80
C GLY A 925 -3.70 -7.63 -10.58
N TRP A 926 -4.44 -8.04 -11.61
CA TRP A 926 -5.11 -9.33 -11.67
C TRP A 926 -5.15 -9.90 -13.08
N THR A 927 -5.22 -11.22 -13.16
CA THR A 927 -5.53 -11.94 -14.42
C THR A 927 -7.02 -11.80 -14.79
N THR A 928 -7.37 -12.15 -16.03
CA THR A 928 -8.76 -12.15 -16.56
C THR A 928 -9.76 -13.09 -15.84
N ASN A 929 -9.30 -13.82 -14.82
CA ASN A 929 -10.08 -14.70 -13.95
C ASN A 929 -10.24 -14.14 -12.51
N GLY A 930 -9.71 -12.95 -12.20
CA GLY A 930 -9.74 -12.40 -10.85
C GLY A 930 -8.81 -13.10 -9.87
N HIS A 931 -7.66 -13.56 -10.35
CA HIS A 931 -6.55 -13.94 -9.47
C HIS A 931 -5.54 -12.80 -9.40
N TYR A 932 -5.18 -12.36 -8.18
CA TYR A 932 -4.41 -11.15 -7.90
C TYR A 932 -2.89 -11.39 -7.85
N ARG A 933 -2.11 -10.30 -7.95
CA ARG A 933 -0.70 -10.24 -7.55
C ARG A 933 -0.46 -8.99 -6.70
N SER A 934 0.26 -9.13 -5.57
CA SER A 934 0.62 -8.04 -4.64
C SER A 934 -0.57 -7.25 -4.11
N LEU A 935 -1.22 -7.72 -3.04
CA LEU A 935 -2.30 -6.97 -2.35
C LEU A 935 -1.75 -5.74 -1.63
N ILE A 936 -2.63 -4.75 -1.44
CA ILE A 936 -2.35 -3.48 -0.75
C ILE A 936 -1.13 -2.82 -1.42
N TYR A 937 -1.36 -2.25 -2.60
CA TYR A 937 -0.32 -1.77 -3.50
C TYR A 937 -0.40 -0.28 -3.77
N MET A 938 0.74 0.33 -4.12
CA MET A 938 0.88 1.79 -4.30
C MET A 938 0.24 2.30 -5.60
N ARG A 939 0.44 1.59 -6.73
CA ARG A 939 0.01 2.03 -8.08
C ARG A 939 -1.48 2.41 -8.20
N PRO A 940 -2.46 1.73 -7.54
CA PRO A 940 -3.88 2.16 -7.49
C PRO A 940 -4.16 3.65 -7.21
N LEU A 941 -3.29 4.34 -6.47
CA LEU A 941 -3.43 5.78 -6.20
C LEU A 941 -3.48 6.65 -7.47
N ALA A 942 -3.09 6.11 -8.63
CA ALA A 942 -3.21 6.73 -9.95
C ALA A 942 -4.63 7.15 -10.34
N ILE A 943 -5.70 6.70 -9.66
CA ILE A 943 -7.05 7.26 -9.81
C ILE A 943 -7.08 8.79 -9.57
N TRP A 944 -6.16 9.31 -8.75
CA TRP A 944 -5.98 10.75 -8.55
C TRP A 944 -5.41 11.47 -9.77
N SER A 945 -4.76 10.77 -10.70
CA SER A 945 -4.37 11.38 -11.99
C SER A 945 -5.59 11.67 -12.89
N MET A 946 -6.72 10.97 -12.71
CA MET A 946 -7.97 11.36 -13.36
C MET A 946 -8.55 12.64 -12.72
N GLN A 947 -8.52 12.75 -11.38
CA GLN A 947 -9.00 13.92 -10.66
C GLN A 947 -8.16 15.16 -10.99
N TRP A 948 -6.84 15.00 -11.07
CA TRP A 948 -5.89 16.00 -11.55
C TRP A 948 -6.24 16.56 -12.93
N VAL A 949 -6.67 15.71 -13.87
CA VAL A 949 -7.10 16.15 -15.22
C VAL A 949 -8.45 16.88 -15.17
N LEU A 950 -9.34 16.48 -14.26
CA LEU A 950 -10.67 17.08 -14.06
C LEU A 950 -10.62 18.39 -13.23
N SER A 951 -9.55 18.62 -12.47
CA SER A 951 -9.34 19.78 -11.60
C SER A 951 -7.86 20.21 -11.53
N PRO A 952 -7.23 20.58 -12.66
CA PRO A 952 -5.78 20.80 -12.71
C PRO A 952 -5.31 22.00 -11.89
N PRO A 953 -4.06 22.00 -11.39
CA PRO A 953 -3.51 23.10 -10.61
C PRO A 953 -3.54 24.44 -11.36
N LYS A 954 -3.86 25.51 -10.63
CA LYS A 954 -3.89 26.88 -11.16
C LYS A 954 -2.60 27.26 -11.89
N ALA A 955 -1.44 26.91 -11.35
CA ALA A 955 -0.14 27.17 -11.98
C ALA A 955 0.02 26.54 -13.37
N ILE A 956 -0.64 25.40 -13.64
CA ILE A 956 -0.66 24.73 -14.95
C ILE A 956 -1.70 25.37 -15.88
N ILE A 957 -2.86 25.80 -15.36
CA ILE A 957 -3.89 26.52 -16.13
C ILE A 957 -3.41 27.91 -16.58
N GLU A 958 -2.74 28.62 -15.68
CA GLU A 958 -2.27 30.01 -15.83
C GLU A 958 -0.90 30.10 -16.53
N ALA A 959 -0.23 28.96 -16.75
CA ALA A 959 1.03 28.90 -17.49
C ALA A 959 0.87 29.43 -18.94
N PRO A 960 1.82 30.24 -19.45
CA PRO A 960 1.79 30.67 -20.84
C PRO A 960 1.81 29.47 -21.80
N LYS A 961 0.78 29.33 -22.64
CA LYS A 961 0.64 28.27 -23.66
C LYS A 961 1.56 28.48 -24.88
N ILE A 962 2.81 28.83 -24.61
CA ILE A 962 3.88 28.91 -25.61
C ILE A 962 4.41 27.48 -25.77
N ASN A 963 4.23 26.87 -26.95
CA ASN A 963 4.89 25.60 -27.23
C ASN A 963 6.41 25.86 -27.31
N MET A 964 7.12 25.57 -26.23
CA MET A 964 8.55 25.85 -26.09
C MET A 964 9.42 25.07 -27.08
N MET A 965 8.85 24.08 -27.78
CA MET A 965 9.49 23.30 -28.82
C MET A 965 9.32 23.93 -30.22
N ASP A 966 8.43 24.91 -30.41
CA ASP A 966 8.29 25.60 -31.69
C ASP A 966 9.62 26.24 -32.11
N ARG A 967 9.99 26.10 -33.39
CA ARG A 967 11.24 26.62 -33.94
C ARG A 967 11.22 28.15 -34.00
N ILE A 968 11.65 28.80 -32.92
CA ILE A 968 12.15 30.17 -32.99
C ILE A 968 13.39 30.14 -33.89
N VAL A 969 13.27 30.69 -35.09
CA VAL A 969 14.40 30.85 -36.01
C VAL A 969 15.30 31.96 -35.48
N ILE A 970 16.22 31.59 -34.60
CA ILE A 970 17.32 32.46 -34.20
C ILE A 970 18.21 32.64 -35.42
N SER A 971 18.16 33.83 -36.03
CA SER A 971 18.95 34.16 -37.22
C SER A 971 20.44 33.97 -36.95
N PRO A 972 21.21 33.33 -37.85
CA PRO A 972 22.62 33.00 -37.63
C PRO A 972 23.54 34.23 -37.74
N ALA A 973 23.48 35.10 -36.73
CA ALA A 973 24.33 36.26 -36.55
C ALA A 973 24.72 36.43 -35.07
N THR A 974 25.94 36.93 -34.82
CA THR A 974 26.45 37.26 -33.47
C THR A 974 26.51 36.13 -32.44
N PHE A 975 27.21 35.04 -32.78
CA PHE A 975 27.95 34.23 -31.79
C PHE A 975 29.40 33.96 -32.26
N SER A 976 30.23 35.00 -32.21
CA SER A 976 31.68 34.91 -32.41
C SER A 976 32.38 34.88 -31.05
N LEU A 977 32.70 33.68 -30.54
CA LEU A 977 33.51 33.50 -29.33
C LEU A 977 34.89 32.94 -29.69
N SER A 978 35.93 33.62 -29.21
CA SER A 978 37.33 33.32 -29.53
C SER A 978 37.87 32.16 -28.69
N LEU A 979 38.22 31.04 -29.33
CA LEU A 979 39.00 29.95 -28.73
C LEU A 979 40.51 30.23 -28.87
N PRO A 980 41.31 30.12 -27.80
CA PRO A 980 42.77 30.18 -27.90
C PRO A 980 43.33 28.87 -28.51
N GLU A 981 44.15 28.96 -29.55
CA GLU A 981 44.87 27.80 -30.08
C GLU A 981 46.02 27.37 -29.15
N THR A 982 46.00 26.13 -28.66
CA THR A 982 47.21 25.42 -28.21
C THR A 982 47.54 24.29 -29.19
N ARG A 983 48.40 24.58 -30.17
CA ARG A 983 48.78 23.65 -31.23
C ARG A 983 49.70 22.53 -30.72
N VAL A 984 49.39 21.29 -31.09
CA VAL A 984 50.40 20.22 -31.21
C VAL A 984 50.44 19.76 -32.66
N ARG A 985 51.60 19.85 -33.31
CA ARG A 985 51.79 19.47 -34.72
C ARG A 985 51.97 17.96 -34.86
N LYS A 986 51.29 17.36 -35.84
CA LYS A 986 51.82 16.25 -36.65
C LYS A 986 51.75 16.62 -38.14
N ILE A 987 52.58 15.99 -38.95
CA ILE A 987 52.92 16.36 -40.33
C ILE A 987 52.74 15.14 -41.25
N ALA A 988 52.64 15.38 -42.57
CA ALA A 988 52.47 14.44 -43.68
C ALA A 988 51.02 13.96 -43.92
N ASN A 989 50.51 13.86 -45.17
CA ASN A 989 51.12 14.18 -46.48
C ASN A 989 50.10 14.73 -47.50
N LYS A 990 50.58 15.28 -48.63
CA LYS A 990 49.76 15.88 -49.71
C LYS A 990 49.82 15.09 -51.03
N THR A 991 48.66 14.94 -51.67
CA THR A 991 48.39 14.85 -53.13
C THR A 991 46.92 15.29 -53.30
N ALA A 992 46.47 16.26 -54.13
CA ALA A 992 46.76 16.64 -55.53
C ALA A 992 46.20 15.64 -56.56
N CYS A 993 45.44 16.02 -57.61
CA CYS A 993 44.73 17.28 -57.94
C CYS A 993 43.77 17.05 -59.16
N PHE A 994 43.04 18.09 -59.61
CA PHE A 994 42.11 18.14 -60.78
C PHE A 994 40.76 17.39 -60.64
N GLY A 995 39.66 17.80 -61.31
CA GLY A 995 39.49 18.94 -62.22
C GLY A 995 38.01 19.25 -62.56
N ASN A 996 37.75 20.42 -63.19
CA ASN A 996 36.41 20.95 -63.47
C ASN A 996 35.70 20.33 -64.69
N SER A 997 34.36 20.36 -64.67
CA SER A 997 33.55 20.75 -65.85
C SER A 997 32.17 21.28 -65.41
N SER A 998 31.47 21.99 -66.31
CA SER A 998 30.34 22.87 -65.98
C SER A 998 29.32 22.99 -67.12
N LEU A 999 28.02 23.08 -66.79
CA LEU A 999 26.90 23.66 -67.58
C LEU A 999 25.80 24.02 -66.55
N GLN A 1000 25.36 25.28 -66.44
CA GLN A 1000 24.22 25.91 -67.14
C GLN A 1000 22.92 25.07 -67.06
N CYS A 1001 21.83 25.46 -66.39
CA CYS A 1001 21.10 26.75 -66.22
C CYS A 1001 20.13 27.09 -67.37
N GLU A 1002 18.87 26.70 -67.18
CA GLU A 1002 17.64 27.35 -67.69
C GLU A 1002 16.45 26.87 -66.81
N GLY A 1003 15.42 27.67 -66.48
CA GLY A 1003 15.38 29.13 -66.55
C GLY A 1003 14.05 29.76 -66.98
N GLU A 1004 12.91 29.50 -66.32
CA GLU A 1004 11.69 30.29 -66.58
C GLU A 1004 10.73 30.38 -65.38
N ALA A 1005 9.98 31.50 -65.25
CA ALA A 1005 9.06 31.78 -64.15
C ALA A 1005 7.98 32.85 -64.50
N VAL A 1006 6.71 32.56 -64.23
CA VAL A 1006 5.53 33.44 -64.41
C VAL A 1006 4.51 33.09 -63.29
N LEU A 1007 4.32 33.92 -62.25
CA LEU A 1007 3.32 35.02 -62.12
C LEU A 1007 1.84 34.55 -62.24
N THR A 1008 1.12 34.26 -61.14
CA THR A 1008 0.37 35.16 -60.21
C THR A 1008 -1.04 35.63 -60.64
N ALA A 1009 -2.06 35.15 -59.92
CA ALA A 1009 -3.33 35.83 -59.56
C ALA A 1009 -3.95 35.05 -58.37
N GLN A 1010 -4.20 35.63 -57.19
CA GLN A 1010 -5.35 36.47 -56.81
C GLN A 1010 -6.73 35.87 -57.20
N GLY A 1011 -7.58 35.66 -56.20
CA GLY A 1011 -8.93 35.07 -56.34
C GLY A 1011 -10.04 35.96 -55.74
N TYR A 1012 -11.26 35.44 -55.64
CA TYR A 1012 -12.42 36.14 -55.06
C TYR A 1012 -13.34 35.19 -54.25
N ASN A 1013 -14.46 35.71 -53.74
CA ASN A 1013 -15.11 35.25 -52.51
C ASN A 1013 -16.64 35.03 -52.66
N MET A 1014 -17.20 34.08 -51.89
CA MET A 1014 -18.64 33.79 -51.64
C MET A 1014 -19.59 33.58 -52.85
N GLN A 1015 -20.37 32.49 -52.82
CA GLN A 1015 -21.76 32.52 -52.33
C GLN A 1015 -22.40 31.12 -52.22
N LYS A 1016 -23.58 31.04 -51.59
CA LYS A 1016 -24.39 29.82 -51.41
C LYS A 1016 -25.30 29.58 -52.63
N MET A 1017 -25.66 28.33 -52.89
CA MET A 1017 -26.99 28.02 -53.45
C MET A 1017 -27.52 26.69 -52.91
N ASN A 1018 -28.84 26.62 -52.68
CA ASN A 1018 -29.54 25.42 -52.22
C ASN A 1018 -30.02 24.60 -53.42
N ILE A 1019 -30.06 23.26 -53.28
CA ILE A 1019 -30.92 22.37 -54.07
C ILE A 1019 -31.69 21.49 -53.09
N VAL A 1020 -32.96 21.19 -53.39
CA VAL A 1020 -33.94 20.59 -52.46
C VAL A 1020 -34.87 19.65 -53.26
N ILE A 1021 -35.49 18.67 -52.58
CA ILE A 1021 -36.55 17.74 -53.07
C ILE A 1021 -35.98 16.73 -54.13
N LEU A 1022 -36.05 15.40 -53.96
CA LEU A 1022 -37.25 14.57 -53.79
C LEU A 1022 -37.03 13.26 -52.99
N ARG A 1023 -38.12 12.79 -52.37
CA ARG A 1023 -38.31 11.42 -51.86
C ARG A 1023 -38.79 10.48 -52.98
N ALA A 1024 -38.61 9.19 -52.77
CA ALA A 1024 -39.56 8.16 -53.18
C ALA A 1024 -39.64 7.07 -52.09
N ASP A 1025 -40.86 6.80 -51.58
CA ASP A 1025 -41.16 5.74 -50.60
C ASP A 1025 -41.96 4.62 -51.29
N ILE A 1026 -41.72 3.33 -50.94
CA ILE A 1026 -42.58 2.12 -51.08
C ILE A 1026 -41.89 1.05 -50.21
N LEU A 1027 -42.45 0.36 -49.18
CA LEU A 1027 -43.77 -0.11 -48.72
C LEU A 1027 -44.20 -1.54 -49.15
N SER A 1028 -44.02 -2.49 -48.22
CA SER A 1028 -44.83 -3.69 -47.95
C SER A 1028 -44.38 -4.25 -46.58
N GLU A 1029 -45.11 -4.24 -45.46
CA GLU A 1029 -46.49 -4.65 -45.09
C GLU A 1029 -46.64 -6.12 -44.61
N PHE A 1030 -46.96 -6.28 -43.32
CA PHE A 1030 -47.62 -7.43 -42.64
C PHE A 1030 -46.90 -8.82 -42.66
N ARG A 1031 -47.14 -9.79 -41.75
CA ARG A 1031 -48.18 -9.97 -40.71
C ARG A 1031 -47.76 -10.94 -39.57
N GLU A 1032 -48.28 -10.70 -38.36
CA GLU A 1032 -48.75 -11.64 -37.29
C GLU A 1032 -47.92 -12.85 -36.73
N VAL A 1033 -48.34 -13.25 -35.51
CA VAL A 1033 -47.69 -14.15 -34.54
C VAL A 1033 -48.21 -15.59 -34.64
N VAL A 1034 -47.33 -16.60 -34.48
CA VAL A 1034 -47.65 -17.91 -33.85
C VAL A 1034 -46.46 -18.42 -33.03
N LEU A 1035 -46.74 -19.07 -31.90
CA LEU A 1035 -45.77 -19.74 -31.02
C LEU A 1035 -46.16 -21.23 -30.94
N ILE A 1036 -45.31 -22.16 -31.38
CA ILE A 1036 -45.53 -23.62 -31.26
C ILE A 1036 -44.20 -24.39 -31.09
N ARG A 1037 -44.30 -25.59 -30.54
CA ARG A 1037 -43.23 -26.45 -29.99
C ARG A 1037 -43.42 -27.87 -30.52
N TRP A 1038 -42.36 -28.56 -30.95
CA TRP A 1038 -42.43 -29.99 -31.31
C TRP A 1038 -41.13 -30.77 -31.09
N GLU A 1039 -41.29 -32.06 -30.84
CA GLU A 1039 -40.28 -33.14 -30.71
C GLU A 1039 -40.68 -34.24 -31.74
N PRO A 1040 -40.21 -35.50 -31.64
CA PRO A 1040 -38.86 -36.05 -31.87
C PRO A 1040 -38.80 -36.73 -33.27
N PRO A 1041 -38.02 -37.83 -33.50
CA PRO A 1041 -38.48 -39.19 -33.15
C PRO A 1041 -37.36 -40.15 -32.68
N MET A 1042 -37.59 -41.48 -32.77
CA MET A 1042 -36.90 -42.57 -32.06
C MET A 1042 -36.53 -43.74 -33.02
N MET A 1043 -36.03 -44.88 -32.47
CA MET A 1043 -35.88 -46.23 -33.10
C MET A 1043 -34.68 -46.41 -34.07
N ASP A 1044 -34.04 -47.59 -34.24
CA ASP A 1044 -34.23 -48.97 -33.71
C ASP A 1044 -32.85 -49.63 -33.38
N ILE A 1045 -32.65 -50.42 -32.31
CA ILE A 1045 -32.90 -51.87 -32.07
C ILE A 1045 -32.00 -52.86 -32.87
N GLU A 1046 -31.15 -53.63 -32.17
CA GLU A 1046 -31.10 -55.12 -32.20
C GLU A 1046 -30.15 -55.75 -31.12
N ASN A 1047 -30.65 -56.79 -30.44
CA ASN A 1047 -30.04 -58.02 -29.85
C ASN A 1047 -28.52 -58.09 -29.44
N VAL A 1048 -28.08 -58.79 -28.36
CA VAL A 1048 -28.48 -60.12 -27.80
C VAL A 1048 -28.36 -60.15 -26.25
N ARG A 1049 -29.07 -61.09 -25.57
CA ARG A 1049 -29.06 -61.32 -24.10
C ARG A 1049 -28.08 -62.41 -23.62
N VAL A 1050 -27.51 -62.23 -22.42
CA VAL A 1050 -27.18 -63.31 -21.44
C VAL A 1050 -27.64 -62.85 -20.03
N ALA A 1051 -27.79 -63.74 -19.04
CA ALA A 1051 -28.73 -63.59 -17.92
C ALA A 1051 -28.15 -63.37 -16.49
N LYS A 1052 -29.07 -63.08 -15.55
CA LYS A 1052 -29.14 -63.31 -14.08
C LYS A 1052 -27.93 -63.99 -13.37
N LEU A 1053 -27.60 -63.73 -12.10
CA LEU A 1053 -28.26 -62.99 -10.98
C LEU A 1053 -27.14 -62.37 -10.08
N VAL A 1054 -27.40 -61.53 -9.07
CA VAL A 1054 -27.64 -61.89 -7.65
C VAL A 1054 -27.89 -60.59 -6.86
N GLU A 1055 -28.79 -60.61 -5.87
CA GLU A 1055 -28.94 -59.51 -4.91
C GLU A 1055 -27.82 -59.49 -3.85
N PHE A 1056 -27.38 -58.30 -3.43
CA PHE A 1056 -26.75 -58.13 -2.12
C PHE A 1056 -27.46 -57.06 -1.29
N LYS A 1057 -27.58 -57.31 0.01
CA LYS A 1057 -28.51 -56.61 0.89
C LYS A 1057 -28.13 -55.15 1.14
N ARG A 1058 -29.15 -54.31 1.26
CA ARG A 1058 -29.11 -52.98 1.87
C ARG A 1058 -28.58 -53.11 3.31
N ILE A 1059 -27.35 -52.65 3.56
CA ILE A 1059 -26.81 -52.53 4.92
C ILE A 1059 -27.41 -51.28 5.57
N ASP A 1060 -27.84 -51.40 6.82
CA ASP A 1060 -28.52 -50.33 7.54
C ASP A 1060 -27.55 -49.22 8.00
N LYS A 1061 -28.05 -47.99 8.12
CA LYS A 1061 -27.23 -46.78 8.24
C LYS A 1061 -26.92 -46.39 9.70
N SER A 1062 -26.73 -47.38 10.55
CA SER A 1062 -26.37 -47.22 11.97
C SER A 1062 -25.16 -48.08 12.33
N THR A 1063 -24.31 -47.57 13.24
CA THR A 1063 -23.05 -48.18 13.70
C THR A 1063 -21.90 -48.20 12.68
N ILE A 1064 -21.23 -47.06 12.54
CA ILE A 1064 -19.81 -46.99 12.10
C ILE A 1064 -19.03 -46.30 13.22
N SER A 1065 -18.12 -47.00 13.88
CA SER A 1065 -17.17 -46.41 14.84
C SER A 1065 -15.94 -45.82 14.11
N LYS A 1066 -15.09 -45.07 14.82
CA LYS A 1066 -13.99 -44.32 14.22
C LYS A 1066 -12.72 -45.18 14.06
N SER A 1067 -12.74 -46.11 13.12
CA SER A 1067 -11.54 -46.85 12.68
C SER A 1067 -11.03 -46.35 11.33
N ALA A 1068 -9.79 -45.87 11.29
CA ALA A 1068 -9.10 -45.49 10.05
C ALA A 1068 -8.17 -46.62 9.57
N TYR A 1069 -8.28 -46.99 8.30
CA TYR A 1069 -7.50 -48.06 7.68
C TYR A 1069 -6.43 -47.49 6.75
N TYR A 1070 -5.25 -48.12 6.73
CA TYR A 1070 -4.19 -47.81 5.77
C TYR A 1070 -3.96 -48.99 4.83
N ILE A 1071 -3.89 -48.72 3.53
CA ILE A 1071 -3.55 -49.68 2.48
C ILE A 1071 -2.13 -49.37 2.01
N LEU A 1072 -1.28 -50.39 1.93
CA LEU A 1072 0.06 -50.31 1.36
C LEU A 1072 0.16 -51.21 0.13
N GLU A 1073 0.42 -50.59 -1.03
CA GLU A 1073 0.83 -51.29 -2.25
C GLU A 1073 2.37 -51.26 -2.38
N ILE A 1074 2.97 -52.41 -2.69
CA ILE A 1074 4.40 -52.54 -2.94
C ILE A 1074 4.58 -52.84 -4.44
N PRO A 1075 5.28 -52.00 -5.23
CA PRO A 1075 5.22 -52.05 -6.71
C PRO A 1075 5.68 -53.33 -7.43
N HIS A 1076 6.10 -54.38 -6.72
CA HIS A 1076 6.65 -55.61 -7.31
C HIS A 1076 5.98 -56.93 -6.89
N GLU A 1077 5.02 -56.90 -5.95
CA GLU A 1077 4.16 -58.05 -5.64
C GLU A 1077 2.70 -57.60 -5.59
N ARG A 1078 1.79 -58.37 -6.21
CA ARG A 1078 0.35 -58.04 -6.27
C ARG A 1078 -0.38 -58.44 -4.98
N THR A 1079 0.06 -57.89 -3.85
CA THR A 1079 -0.41 -58.20 -2.50
C THR A 1079 -0.60 -56.91 -1.70
N SER A 1080 -1.83 -56.36 -1.75
CA SER A 1080 -2.23 -55.18 -0.98
C SER A 1080 -2.49 -55.56 0.47
N THR A 1081 -1.64 -55.14 1.41
CA THR A 1081 -1.82 -55.40 2.84
C THR A 1081 -2.55 -54.24 3.50
N VAL A 1082 -3.67 -54.54 4.18
CA VAL A 1082 -4.49 -53.57 4.91
C VAL A 1082 -4.17 -53.65 6.40
N PHE A 1083 -3.92 -52.51 7.03
CA PHE A 1083 -3.70 -52.41 8.47
C PHE A 1083 -4.83 -51.65 9.16
N GLN A 1084 -5.39 -52.25 10.20
CA GLN A 1084 -6.32 -51.62 11.15
C GLN A 1084 -5.54 -51.21 12.41
N LEU A 1085 -5.85 -50.03 12.95
CA LEU A 1085 -5.34 -49.55 14.23
C LEU A 1085 -6.51 -49.39 15.21
N GLY A 1086 -6.31 -49.77 16.47
CA GLY A 1086 -7.32 -49.64 17.53
C GLY A 1086 -7.54 -48.18 17.96
N GLU A 1087 -8.63 -47.92 18.69
CA GLU A 1087 -9.18 -46.57 18.90
C GLU A 1087 -8.39 -45.62 19.84
N GLU A 1088 -7.14 -45.93 20.20
CA GLU A 1088 -6.28 -45.04 21.01
C GLU A 1088 -4.94 -44.69 20.30
N TYR A 1089 -4.33 -43.58 20.74
CA TYR A 1089 -3.07 -42.99 20.23
C TYR A 1089 -3.09 -42.30 18.84
N SER A 1090 -3.87 -41.22 18.74
CA SER A 1090 -3.64 -40.21 17.69
C SER A 1090 -2.32 -39.46 17.92
N ASN A 1091 -1.27 -39.76 17.14
CA ASN A 1091 -0.10 -38.88 17.03
C ASN A 1091 0.71 -39.07 15.73
N TYR A 1092 0.42 -38.23 14.73
CA TYR A 1092 1.00 -38.21 13.37
C TYR A 1092 2.54 -38.30 13.32
N LYS A 1093 3.26 -37.76 14.33
CA LYS A 1093 4.73 -37.79 14.39
C LYS A 1093 5.30 -39.22 14.43
N LEU A 1094 4.63 -40.19 15.07
CA LEU A 1094 5.19 -41.53 15.29
C LEU A 1094 5.14 -42.40 14.03
N ALA A 1095 4.06 -42.31 13.24
CA ALA A 1095 3.97 -42.96 11.93
C ALA A 1095 5.10 -42.48 10.98
N LYS A 1096 5.39 -41.17 11.00
CA LYS A 1096 6.47 -40.55 10.23
C LYS A 1096 7.88 -40.99 10.68
N MET A 1097 8.04 -41.48 11.92
CA MET A 1097 9.26 -42.16 12.36
C MET A 1097 9.35 -43.61 11.82
N LYS A 1098 8.31 -44.43 11.95
CA LYS A 1098 8.34 -45.82 11.43
C LYS A 1098 8.52 -45.90 9.90
N ILE A 1099 7.97 -44.95 9.14
CA ILE A 1099 8.20 -44.85 7.69
C ILE A 1099 9.67 -44.48 7.38
N ARG A 1100 10.35 -43.71 8.24
CA ARG A 1100 11.76 -43.33 8.07
C ARG A 1100 12.77 -44.46 8.37
N SER A 1101 12.36 -45.53 9.04
CA SER A 1101 13.18 -46.74 9.26
C SER A 1101 13.21 -47.71 8.07
N VAL A 1102 12.45 -47.47 7.00
CA VAL A 1102 12.47 -48.31 5.79
C VAL A 1102 13.67 -47.91 4.89
N PRO A 1103 14.48 -48.87 4.38
CA PRO A 1103 15.61 -48.57 3.49
C PRO A 1103 15.21 -47.81 2.22
N LYS A 1104 16.07 -46.88 1.77
CA LYS A 1104 15.84 -45.91 0.66
C LYS A 1104 15.69 -46.51 -0.76
N ARG A 1105 15.24 -47.76 -0.92
CA ARG A 1105 15.05 -48.42 -2.24
C ARG A 1105 13.59 -48.52 -2.69
N TYR A 1106 12.63 -48.10 -1.88
CA TYR A 1106 11.20 -48.19 -2.22
C TYR A 1106 10.52 -46.83 -2.15
N PHE A 1107 9.76 -46.47 -3.19
CA PHE A 1107 8.84 -45.35 -3.17
C PHE A 1107 7.51 -45.80 -2.54
N ILE A 1108 7.00 -45.02 -1.58
CA ILE A 1108 5.71 -45.23 -0.93
C ILE A 1108 4.87 -43.97 -1.14
N LYS A 1109 3.67 -44.12 -1.71
CA LYS A 1109 2.68 -43.05 -1.85
C LYS A 1109 1.55 -43.30 -0.84
N ALA A 1110 1.45 -42.43 0.17
CA ALA A 1110 0.35 -42.47 1.13
C ALA A 1110 -0.70 -41.42 0.75
N THR A 1111 -1.95 -41.83 0.64
CA THR A 1111 -3.09 -40.96 0.30
C THR A 1111 -4.11 -41.04 1.44
N THR A 1112 -4.39 -39.92 2.09
CA THR A 1112 -5.48 -39.81 3.07
C THR A 1112 -6.79 -39.50 2.35
N ILE A 1113 -7.84 -40.26 2.64
CA ILE A 1113 -9.20 -40.00 2.14
C ILE A 1113 -9.93 -39.17 3.20
N GLU A 1114 -10.17 -37.90 2.90
CA GLU A 1114 -11.12 -37.06 3.64
C GLU A 1114 -12.10 -36.42 2.65
N GLU A 1115 -13.32 -36.15 3.14
CA GLU A 1115 -14.40 -35.41 2.46
C GLU A 1115 -14.95 -35.98 1.12
N ALA A 1116 -15.57 -37.16 1.20
CA ALA A 1116 -16.45 -37.66 0.15
C ALA A 1116 -17.84 -36.99 0.18
N LYS A 1117 -17.97 -35.84 -0.49
CA LYS A 1117 -19.24 -35.30 -1.01
C LYS A 1117 -19.03 -34.88 -2.47
N ASP A 1118 -20.09 -34.95 -3.28
CA ASP A 1118 -20.13 -34.63 -4.71
C ASP A 1118 -19.41 -35.59 -5.68
N LEU A 1119 -19.50 -36.90 -5.42
CA LEU A 1119 -19.01 -37.96 -6.33
C LEU A 1119 -20.00 -38.38 -7.47
N GLU A 1120 -21.12 -37.68 -7.64
CA GLU A 1120 -22.15 -37.99 -8.67
C GLU A 1120 -22.03 -37.17 -9.98
N ARG A 1121 -21.00 -36.31 -10.14
CA ARG A 1121 -20.83 -35.48 -11.35
C ARG A 1121 -19.40 -35.44 -11.92
N LEU A 1122 -18.86 -36.61 -12.25
CA LEU A 1122 -17.74 -36.74 -13.20
C LEU A 1122 -18.14 -37.62 -14.39
N ALA A 1123 -18.35 -36.98 -15.54
CA ALA A 1123 -18.60 -37.67 -16.82
C ALA A 1123 -17.27 -38.14 -17.43
N ILE A 1124 -17.23 -39.38 -17.94
CA ILE A 1124 -16.00 -40.02 -18.41
C ILE A 1124 -15.71 -39.65 -19.87
N VAL A 1125 -15.19 -38.44 -20.12
CA VAL A 1125 -14.65 -38.04 -21.45
C VAL A 1125 -13.40 -37.14 -21.34
N GLU A 1126 -12.41 -37.50 -20.51
CA GLU A 1126 -11.06 -36.90 -20.64
C GLU A 1126 -9.92 -37.73 -20.00
N LEU A 1127 -9.83 -39.04 -20.32
CA LEU A 1127 -8.73 -39.90 -19.85
C LEU A 1127 -7.96 -40.63 -20.98
N ILE A 1128 -8.07 -40.16 -22.23
CA ILE A 1128 -7.31 -40.70 -23.37
C ILE A 1128 -6.66 -39.56 -24.16
N CYS A 1129 -5.63 -38.96 -23.58
CA CYS A 1129 -4.54 -38.27 -24.26
C CYS A 1129 -3.28 -38.28 -23.39
N ASN A 1130 -2.10 -38.18 -24.00
CA ASN A 1130 -0.78 -38.09 -23.34
C ASN A 1130 -0.27 -39.35 -22.60
N ILE A 1131 -0.15 -40.47 -23.31
CA ILE A 1131 0.87 -41.49 -23.02
C ILE A 1131 2.07 -41.25 -23.94
N PRO A 1132 3.28 -40.94 -23.42
CA PRO A 1132 4.49 -40.84 -24.25
C PRO A 1132 4.94 -42.23 -24.72
N VAL A 1133 4.94 -42.46 -26.04
CA VAL A 1133 5.39 -43.72 -26.64
C VAL A 1133 6.92 -43.71 -26.82
N LEU A 1134 7.62 -44.53 -26.03
CA LEU A 1134 9.06 -44.79 -26.18
C LEU A 1134 9.29 -46.14 -26.87
N VAL A 1135 9.40 -46.14 -28.21
CA VAL A 1135 9.86 -47.30 -28.99
C VAL A 1135 11.39 -47.27 -29.09
N ASN A 1136 12.03 -48.43 -28.90
CA ASN A 1136 13.48 -48.57 -28.99
C ASN A 1136 13.84 -49.89 -29.68
N SER A 1137 14.46 -49.82 -30.86
CA SER A 1137 14.84 -51.00 -31.65
C SER A 1137 16.11 -50.81 -32.48
N ARG A 1138 17.26 -51.11 -31.84
CA ARG A 1138 18.50 -51.70 -32.40
C ARG A 1138 19.00 -51.25 -33.79
N LEU A 1139 20.22 -50.70 -33.85
CA LEU A 1139 21.18 -50.99 -34.94
C LEU A 1139 22.67 -50.82 -34.52
N TRP A 1140 23.31 -51.98 -34.28
CA TRP A 1140 24.70 -52.39 -34.56
C TRP A 1140 25.96 -51.49 -34.37
N ARG A 1141 26.85 -52.01 -33.50
CA ARG A 1141 28.32 -52.28 -33.69
C ARG A 1141 29.41 -51.17 -33.63
N VAL A 1142 30.33 -51.34 -32.63
CA VAL A 1142 31.82 -51.50 -32.75
C VAL A 1142 32.65 -50.24 -33.21
N VAL A 1143 33.83 -49.84 -32.66
CA VAL A 1143 35.01 -50.55 -32.08
C VAL A 1143 35.70 -49.78 -30.91
N SER A 1144 36.01 -50.42 -29.77
CA SER A 1144 37.15 -50.21 -28.81
C SER A 1144 37.48 -48.79 -28.22
N LYS A 1145 38.43 -48.56 -27.28
CA LYS A 1145 39.49 -49.38 -26.63
C LYS A 1145 39.93 -48.77 -25.27
N TYR A 1146 40.44 -49.60 -24.35
CA TYR A 1146 41.10 -49.31 -23.04
C TYR A 1146 40.32 -48.45 -22.00
N SER A 1147 40.12 -48.72 -20.69
CA SER A 1147 40.56 -49.70 -19.66
C SER A 1147 41.57 -49.19 -18.61
N VAL A 1148 41.47 -49.78 -17.39
CA VAL A 1148 42.49 -49.86 -16.30
C VAL A 1148 42.34 -48.90 -15.08
N TRP A 1149 41.74 -49.49 -14.04
CA TRP A 1149 42.13 -49.52 -12.62
C TRP A 1149 41.76 -48.45 -11.57
N ARG A 1150 41.59 -49.03 -10.38
CA ARG A 1150 41.49 -48.42 -9.04
C ARG A 1150 42.85 -47.87 -8.60
N SER A 1151 42.81 -46.95 -7.64
CA SER A 1151 43.53 -47.17 -6.38
C SER A 1151 42.69 -46.67 -5.20
N SER A 1152 42.87 -47.31 -4.03
CA SER A 1152 42.29 -46.88 -2.76
C SER A 1152 43.42 -46.32 -1.89
N ILE A 1153 43.12 -45.39 -0.98
CA ILE A 1153 43.66 -45.40 0.39
C ILE A 1153 42.86 -44.44 1.30
N ARG A 1154 42.43 -44.99 2.43
CA ARG A 1154 42.16 -44.36 3.74
C ARG A 1154 43.17 -45.01 4.72
N PRO A 1155 43.49 -44.47 5.92
CA PRO A 1155 42.66 -43.65 6.83
C PRO A 1155 43.37 -42.30 7.19
N SER A 1156 43.04 -41.51 8.22
CA SER A 1156 42.40 -41.79 9.51
C SER A 1156 41.81 -40.58 10.28
N THR A 1157 40.80 -40.89 11.12
CA THR A 1157 40.45 -40.33 12.45
C THR A 1157 40.21 -38.83 12.69
N SER A 1158 38.96 -38.52 13.08
CA SER A 1158 38.49 -37.92 14.37
C SER A 1158 39.39 -36.93 15.13
N PHE A 1159 38.89 -35.85 15.77
CA PHE A 1159 37.67 -35.73 16.61
C PHE A 1159 37.06 -34.29 16.60
N CYS A 1160 36.06 -34.02 17.46
CA CYS A 1160 35.40 -32.72 17.71
C CYS A 1160 36.40 -31.57 18.00
N VAL A 1161 36.08 -30.28 17.81
CA VAL A 1161 34.85 -29.54 18.22
C VAL A 1161 33.94 -29.13 17.06
#